data_AF-A0A0V1LPQ5-F1
#
_entry.id   AF-A0A0V1LPQ5-F1
#
_cell.length_a   1.000
_cell.length_b   1.000
_cell.length_c   1.000
_cell.angle_alpha   90.00
_cell.angle_beta   90.00
_cell.angle_gamma   90.00
#
_symmetry.space_group_name_H-M   'P 1'
#
loop_
_entity.id
_entity.type
_entity.pdbx_description
1 polymer ?
#
loop_
_entity_poly.entity_id
_entity_poly.type
_entity_poly.pdbx_seq_one_letter_code
_entity_poly.pdbx_strand_id
1 'polypeptide(L)'
;LFRIFNFLCLFKFDYFKESMLKSFFGTAHRIFPVMMQEQLLSLIRQQGDLVRKLKLEKKDSSIIDIEVSKLLDLKAKLEDGNQKKFVLKAPKGTRDYGPTQMAIREEVIQKVVQCFKRHGAQTIDTPVFELKETLTGKYGEEGNKLIYDLQDQGGELLALRYDLTVPFARYLAMNKITNIKRYHIAKVYRRDNPAMTRGRYREFMQCDFDIAGSYDPMIPEAECLKIVAEIMNAVDLNAFELKINHRKLLDGILTVCGVPEDQFSTICSSIDKLDKQPWEEIRLEMINEKGLSPDVSDKLEKLICLRQNTCSAASGKDLNAILLEELSSHSMLKSSDVAQAALNEIKLLLSYCEAFEIEDKVVLDPSLARGLDYYTGCIYEAVLLGEDESSVGSVAGGGRYDKLVNMFMTKGKDVPCVGVSIGIERIFAIMEHKQKLSGEKVKSIETDVFVASAQKNLIKYRMSICSELWRSSIKAEMSYKANPKLLQQLQYCEENGIPLAVIIGEREIEKNIVKIRDVASRQEEEVPKIDMVKSIQERLKNFARCCESIMKTAPRGSEKFTSTKSARNKSNRGSSRKSSSYCVKLFLYFVAFTVLCAVFVFASLLILPSEKTQGVKDQLRVIINSTMKFVNEIATSGAALHVNETFLKIGAALLMFLTFTVDVAFSLILLYIHIFIKCVLPETVAAISDAVFSFGPAVFEILKHYT
;
A
#
# COMPACT_ATOMS: atom_id res chain seq x y z
N LEU A 1 -52.88 20.36 5.22
CA LEU A 1 -52.14 19.24 4.60
C LEU A 1 -53.05 18.04 4.30
N PHE A 2 -53.67 17.40 5.30
CA PHE A 2 -54.60 16.27 5.08
C PHE A 2 -55.80 16.62 4.17
N ARG A 3 -56.35 17.84 4.27
CA ARG A 3 -57.41 18.34 3.37
C ARG A 3 -56.94 18.57 1.92
N ILE A 4 -55.67 18.91 1.72
CA ILE A 4 -55.07 19.09 0.38
C ILE A 4 -54.82 17.72 -0.26
N PHE A 5 -54.40 16.73 0.54
CA PHE A 5 -54.26 15.34 0.12
C PHE A 5 -55.60 14.74 -0.34
N ASN A 6 -56.69 14.94 0.42
CA ASN A 6 -58.02 14.50 0.00
C ASN A 6 -58.54 15.23 -1.25
N PHE A 7 -58.21 16.52 -1.42
CA PHE A 7 -58.57 17.28 -2.61
C PHE A 7 -57.83 16.79 -3.88
N LEU A 8 -56.56 16.39 -3.75
CA LEU A 8 -55.75 15.88 -4.85
C LEU A 8 -56.10 14.43 -5.23
N CYS A 9 -56.56 13.60 -4.28
CA CYS A 9 -56.99 12.23 -4.56
C CYS A 9 -58.32 12.13 -5.33
N LEU A 10 -59.13 13.19 -5.35
CA LEU A 10 -60.41 13.24 -6.07
C LEU A 10 -60.28 13.48 -7.58
N PHE A 11 -59.14 13.98 -8.06
CA PHE A 11 -58.88 14.17 -9.49
C PHE A 11 -57.97 13.05 -10.04
N LYS A 12 -58.54 12.18 -10.88
CA LYS A 12 -57.80 11.16 -11.66
C LYS A 12 -56.92 11.85 -12.71
N PHE A 13 -55.73 12.29 -12.32
CA PHE A 13 -54.63 12.57 -13.25
C PHE A 13 -53.50 11.58 -12.96
N ASP A 14 -53.44 10.50 -13.75
CA ASP A 14 -52.45 9.43 -13.58
C ASP A 14 -51.03 9.83 -14.05
N TYR A 15 -50.86 11.03 -14.61
CA TYR A 15 -49.57 11.46 -15.18
C TYR A 15 -48.68 12.32 -14.25
N PHE A 16 -49.21 12.82 -13.12
CA PHE A 16 -48.50 13.78 -12.25
C PHE A 16 -48.05 13.21 -10.88
N LYS A 17 -48.37 11.95 -10.57
CA LYS A 17 -48.17 11.40 -9.22
C LYS A 17 -46.71 11.17 -8.86
N GLU A 18 -45.88 10.59 -9.73
CA GLU A 18 -44.58 10.06 -9.26
C GLU A 18 -43.51 11.13 -8.99
N SER A 19 -43.34 12.10 -9.89
CA SER A 19 -42.29 13.12 -9.75
C SER A 19 -42.61 14.13 -8.64
N MET A 20 -43.87 14.55 -8.53
CA MET A 20 -44.29 15.47 -7.48
C MET A 20 -44.29 14.78 -6.10
N LEU A 21 -44.71 13.51 -6.00
CA LEU A 21 -44.61 12.75 -4.75
C LEU A 21 -43.14 12.53 -4.35
N LYS A 22 -42.23 12.17 -5.27
CA LYS A 22 -40.80 12.02 -4.96
C LYS A 22 -40.16 13.33 -4.49
N SER A 23 -40.50 14.46 -5.11
CA SER A 23 -40.05 15.78 -4.65
C SER A 23 -40.67 16.15 -3.30
N PHE A 24 -41.96 15.91 -3.10
CA PHE A 24 -42.69 16.28 -1.89
C PHE A 24 -42.26 15.42 -0.69
N PHE A 25 -42.06 14.12 -0.88
CA PHE A 25 -41.48 13.22 0.13
C PHE A 25 -40.00 13.51 0.36
N GLY A 26 -39.22 13.85 -0.68
CA GLY A 26 -37.81 14.23 -0.52
C GLY A 26 -37.62 15.51 0.30
N THR A 27 -38.48 16.51 0.11
CA THR A 27 -38.49 17.74 0.91
C THR A 27 -39.04 17.48 2.33
N ALA A 28 -40.11 16.70 2.46
CA ALA A 28 -40.66 16.30 3.77
C ALA A 28 -39.63 15.50 4.59
N HIS A 29 -38.88 14.58 3.96
CA HIS A 29 -37.87 13.77 4.64
C HIS A 29 -36.67 14.57 5.14
N ARG A 30 -36.40 15.75 4.55
CA ARG A 30 -35.37 16.70 5.02
C ARG A 30 -35.87 17.64 6.11
N ILE A 31 -37.16 18.03 6.10
CA ILE A 31 -37.75 18.98 7.06
C ILE A 31 -38.19 18.27 8.36
N PHE A 32 -38.73 17.05 8.27
CA PHE A 32 -39.24 16.30 9.42
C PHE A 32 -38.19 16.04 10.52
N PRO A 33 -36.94 15.64 10.21
CA PRO A 33 -35.92 15.41 11.23
C PRO A 33 -35.54 16.70 11.96
N VAL A 34 -35.47 17.82 11.24
CA VAL A 34 -35.09 19.13 11.79
C VAL A 34 -36.19 19.67 12.73
N MET A 35 -37.46 19.57 12.33
CA MET A 35 -38.59 19.95 13.19
C MET A 35 -38.71 19.08 14.45
N MET A 36 -38.49 17.77 14.34
CA MET A 36 -38.50 16.86 15.49
C MET A 36 -37.35 17.13 16.47
N GLN A 37 -36.18 17.54 15.95
CA GLN A 37 -35.02 17.86 16.77
C GLN A 37 -35.20 19.19 17.53
N GLU A 38 -35.79 20.21 16.90
CA GLU A 38 -36.16 21.46 17.59
C GLU A 38 -37.22 21.24 18.67
N GLN A 39 -38.23 20.41 18.40
CA GLN A 39 -39.25 20.03 19.39
C GLN A 39 -38.61 19.29 20.58
N LEU A 40 -37.72 18.33 20.33
CA LEU A 40 -37.01 17.59 21.37
C LEU A 40 -36.10 18.51 22.21
N LEU A 41 -35.38 19.43 21.57
CA LEU A 41 -34.58 20.45 22.27
C LEU A 41 -35.43 21.38 23.14
N SER A 42 -36.64 21.74 22.67
CA SER A 42 -37.59 22.54 23.46
C SER A 42 -38.10 21.80 24.70
N LEU A 43 -38.40 20.50 24.56
CA LEU A 43 -38.82 19.62 25.65
C LEU A 43 -37.71 19.43 26.68
N ILE A 44 -36.45 19.24 26.23
CA ILE A 44 -35.28 19.15 27.12
C ILE A 44 -35.12 20.45 27.94
N ARG A 45 -35.32 21.62 27.32
CA ARG A 45 -35.25 22.91 28.02
C ARG A 45 -36.35 23.05 29.07
N GLN A 46 -37.60 22.78 28.70
CA GLN A 46 -38.73 22.86 29.62
C GLN A 46 -38.57 21.90 30.81
N GLN A 47 -38.15 20.66 30.55
CA GLN A 47 -37.89 19.66 31.58
C GLN A 47 -36.71 20.07 32.49
N GLY A 48 -35.65 20.65 31.92
CA GLY A 48 -34.52 21.18 32.68
C GLY A 48 -34.88 22.38 33.56
N ASP A 49 -35.78 23.24 33.10
CA ASP A 49 -36.31 24.37 33.88
C ASP A 49 -37.20 23.89 35.02
N LEU A 50 -38.03 22.87 34.78
CA LEU A 50 -38.84 22.22 35.81
C LEU A 50 -37.98 21.61 36.92
N VAL A 51 -36.93 20.85 36.57
CA VAL A 51 -35.99 20.29 37.55
C VAL A 51 -35.30 21.38 38.36
N ARG A 52 -34.89 22.49 37.73
CA ARG A 52 -34.29 23.63 38.43
C ARG A 52 -35.26 24.30 39.40
N LYS A 53 -36.51 24.50 38.98
CA LYS A 53 -37.57 25.06 39.83
C LYS A 53 -37.87 24.16 41.03
N LEU A 54 -38.00 22.85 40.83
CA LEU A 54 -38.24 21.88 41.91
C LEU A 54 -37.09 21.83 42.93
N LYS A 55 -35.84 21.97 42.47
CA LYS A 55 -34.66 22.07 43.34
C LYS A 55 -34.63 23.38 44.14
N LEU A 56 -35.04 24.50 43.53
CA LEU A 56 -35.14 25.80 44.21
C LEU A 56 -36.27 25.82 45.26
N GLU A 57 -37.38 25.15 44.97
CA GLU A 57 -38.52 24.98 45.90
C GLU A 57 -38.25 23.94 47.00
N LYS A 58 -37.06 23.32 47.05
CA LYS A 58 -36.67 22.27 48.01
C LYS A 58 -37.70 21.14 48.16
N LYS A 59 -38.28 20.70 47.04
CA LYS A 59 -39.20 19.56 47.04
C LYS A 59 -38.48 18.27 47.40
N ASP A 60 -39.25 17.26 47.78
CA ASP A 60 -38.76 15.93 48.15
C ASP A 60 -37.82 15.35 47.08
N SER A 61 -36.69 14.78 47.52
CA SER A 61 -35.66 14.21 46.63
C SER A 61 -36.25 13.18 45.68
N SER A 62 -37.18 12.36 46.18
CA SER A 62 -37.86 11.33 45.39
C SER A 62 -38.57 11.88 44.14
N ILE A 63 -39.13 13.09 44.23
CA ILE A 63 -39.82 13.76 43.11
C ILE A 63 -38.81 14.38 42.15
N ILE A 64 -37.73 14.97 42.67
CA ILE A 64 -36.67 15.56 41.87
C ILE A 64 -35.97 14.49 41.03
N ASP A 65 -35.72 13.32 41.62
CA ASP A 65 -35.03 12.20 40.97
C ASP A 65 -35.85 11.61 39.80
N ILE A 66 -37.18 11.54 39.94
CA ILE A 66 -38.09 11.15 38.84
C ILE A 66 -37.99 12.12 37.66
N GLU A 67 -38.02 13.43 37.93
CA GLU A 67 -37.99 14.46 36.87
C GLU A 67 -36.59 14.61 36.25
N VAL A 68 -35.52 14.32 37.01
CA VAL A 68 -34.14 14.20 36.50
C VAL A 68 -34.01 12.99 35.59
N SER A 69 -34.60 11.85 35.95
CA SER A 69 -34.61 10.65 35.11
C SER A 69 -35.27 10.93 33.74
N LYS A 70 -36.44 11.58 33.74
CA LYS A 70 -37.11 12.03 32.50
C LYS A 70 -36.24 12.98 31.66
N LEU A 71 -35.49 13.87 32.30
CA LEU A 71 -34.55 14.76 31.60
C LEU A 71 -33.40 13.98 30.96
N LEU A 72 -32.87 12.96 31.64
CA LEU A 72 -31.82 12.10 31.12
C LEU A 72 -32.33 11.26 29.94
N ASP A 73 -33.55 10.72 30.02
CA ASP A 73 -34.18 10.00 28.90
C ASP A 73 -34.38 10.88 27.66
N LEU A 74 -34.82 12.14 27.87
CA LEU A 74 -34.95 13.11 26.77
C LEU A 74 -33.60 13.48 26.15
N LYS A 75 -32.54 13.56 26.96
CA LYS A 75 -31.17 13.78 26.47
C LYS A 75 -30.59 12.56 25.75
N ALA A 76 -30.86 11.35 26.22
CA ALA A 76 -30.45 10.11 25.55
C ALA A 76 -31.07 10.01 24.15
N LYS A 77 -32.34 10.41 24.00
CA LYS A 77 -33.00 10.53 22.69
C LYS A 77 -32.37 11.57 21.76
N LEU A 78 -31.63 12.55 22.30
CA LEU A 78 -30.83 13.49 21.51
C LEU A 78 -29.47 12.88 21.12
N GLU A 79 -28.86 12.08 22.00
CA GLU A 79 -27.56 11.42 21.79
C GLU A 79 -27.61 10.30 20.74
N ASP A 80 -28.76 9.65 20.53
CA ASP A 80 -28.97 8.74 19.38
C ASP A 80 -28.93 9.49 18.03
N GLY A 81 -29.15 10.81 18.07
CA GLY A 81 -28.87 11.77 17.00
C GLY A 81 -27.44 12.30 17.05
N ASN A 82 -26.48 11.50 17.52
CA ASN A 82 -25.06 11.85 17.54
C ASN A 82 -24.68 12.40 16.16
N GLN A 83 -24.48 13.71 16.05
CA GLN A 83 -23.78 14.31 14.93
C GLN A 83 -22.47 13.55 14.85
N LYS A 84 -22.36 12.60 13.90
CA LYS A 84 -21.15 11.79 13.72
C LYS A 84 -19.99 12.77 13.75
N LYS A 85 -19.20 12.73 14.84
CA LYS A 85 -18.07 13.62 15.02
C LYS A 85 -17.26 13.54 13.73
N PHE A 86 -17.20 14.63 12.99
CA PHE A 86 -16.53 14.64 11.70
C PHE A 86 -15.07 14.24 11.93
N VAL A 87 -14.68 13.09 11.36
CA VAL A 87 -13.30 12.60 11.45
C VAL A 87 -12.62 12.97 10.15
N LEU A 88 -11.62 13.86 10.23
CA LEU A 88 -10.77 14.19 9.09
C LEU A 88 -9.91 12.98 8.74
N LYS A 89 -10.26 12.30 7.65
CA LYS A 89 -9.50 11.15 7.12
C LYS A 89 -9.76 10.98 5.63
N ALA A 90 -8.78 10.41 4.93
CA ALA A 90 -9.00 9.89 3.59
C ALA A 90 -9.97 8.67 3.63
N PRO A 91 -10.69 8.40 2.53
CA PRO A 91 -11.47 7.16 2.39
C PRO A 91 -10.63 5.91 2.69
N LYS A 92 -11.27 4.87 3.24
CA LYS A 92 -10.59 3.61 3.58
C LYS A 92 -9.89 3.03 2.34
N GLY A 93 -8.61 2.70 2.48
CA GLY A 93 -7.79 2.14 1.40
C GLY A 93 -7.32 3.17 0.37
N THR A 94 -7.41 4.46 0.67
CA THR A 94 -6.82 5.56 -0.12
C THR A 94 -5.85 6.36 0.76
N ARG A 95 -4.95 7.13 0.16
CA ARG A 95 -3.98 7.97 0.89
C ARG A 95 -3.55 9.17 0.07
N ASP A 96 -3.13 10.21 0.80
CA ASP A 96 -2.40 11.33 0.22
C ASP A 96 -0.92 10.98 0.07
N TYR A 97 -0.24 11.63 -0.87
CA TYR A 97 1.19 11.49 -1.11
C TYR A 97 1.90 12.81 -0.80
N GLY A 98 2.86 12.77 0.13
CA GLY A 98 3.64 13.96 0.49
C GLY A 98 4.68 14.34 -0.57
N PRO A 99 5.30 15.53 -0.49
CA PRO A 99 6.25 16.01 -1.51
C PRO A 99 7.42 15.06 -1.78
N THR A 100 8.02 14.49 -0.73
CA THR A 100 9.11 13.50 -0.88
C THR A 100 8.66 12.22 -1.58
N GLN A 101 7.46 11.74 -1.28
CA GLN A 101 6.90 10.55 -1.95
C GLN A 101 6.61 10.87 -3.41
N MET A 102 6.07 12.05 -3.70
CA MET A 102 5.82 12.48 -5.08
C MET A 102 7.10 12.59 -5.89
N ALA A 103 8.18 13.14 -5.33
CA ALA A 103 9.47 13.20 -6.01
C ALA A 103 9.99 11.80 -6.42
N ILE A 104 9.91 10.82 -5.50
CA ILE A 104 10.28 9.42 -5.80
C ILE A 104 9.37 8.82 -6.86
N ARG A 105 8.05 9.06 -6.75
CA ARG A 105 7.07 8.54 -7.70
C ARG A 105 7.30 9.10 -9.10
N GLU A 106 7.55 10.40 -9.22
CA GLU A 106 7.82 11.07 -10.48
C GLU A 106 9.08 10.53 -11.15
N GLU A 107 10.16 10.30 -10.39
CA GLU A 107 11.40 9.71 -10.91
C GLU A 107 11.15 8.31 -11.52
N VAL A 108 10.44 7.45 -10.79
CA VAL A 108 10.12 6.10 -11.26
C VAL A 108 9.18 6.14 -12.47
N ILE A 109 8.14 7.00 -12.45
CA ILE A 109 7.23 7.19 -13.58
C ILE A 109 8.00 7.66 -14.81
N GLN A 110 8.95 8.59 -14.65
CA GLN A 110 9.77 9.07 -15.75
C GLN A 110 10.59 7.94 -16.39
N LYS A 111 11.24 7.09 -15.59
CA LYS A 111 11.97 5.91 -16.07
C LYS A 111 11.07 4.96 -16.86
N VAL A 112 9.86 4.68 -16.35
CA VAL A 112 8.85 3.85 -17.03
C VAL A 112 8.41 4.48 -18.36
N VAL A 113 8.06 5.77 -18.37
CA VAL A 113 7.63 6.49 -19.59
C VAL A 113 8.75 6.54 -20.63
N GLN A 114 10.00 6.74 -20.22
CA GLN A 114 11.15 6.71 -21.12
C GLN A 114 11.31 5.34 -21.79
N CYS A 115 11.11 4.25 -21.05
CA CYS A 115 11.09 2.90 -21.61
C CYS A 115 9.96 2.72 -22.63
N PHE A 116 8.71 3.07 -22.27
CA PHE A 116 7.58 2.96 -23.19
C PHE A 116 7.77 3.78 -24.48
N LYS A 117 8.31 5.01 -24.37
CA LYS A 117 8.64 5.85 -25.53
C LYS A 117 9.77 5.29 -26.38
N ARG A 118 10.79 4.66 -25.76
CA ARG A 118 11.88 3.97 -26.49
C ARG A 118 11.33 2.85 -27.38
N HIS A 119 10.31 2.16 -26.90
CA HIS A 119 9.57 1.15 -27.66
C HIS A 119 8.51 1.73 -28.61
N GLY A 120 8.46 3.05 -28.81
CA GLY A 120 7.59 3.69 -29.80
C GLY A 120 6.10 3.68 -29.44
N ALA A 121 5.73 3.45 -28.18
CA ALA A 121 4.34 3.49 -27.78
C ALA A 121 3.80 4.92 -27.67
N GLN A 122 2.57 5.08 -28.14
CA GLN A 122 1.79 6.31 -28.01
C GLN A 122 1.09 6.37 -26.65
N THR A 123 0.75 7.56 -26.16
CA THR A 123 -0.03 7.70 -24.92
C THR A 123 -1.47 8.00 -25.25
N ILE A 124 -2.40 7.38 -24.51
CA ILE A 124 -3.81 7.76 -24.49
C ILE A 124 -4.22 8.07 -23.05
N ASP A 125 -5.41 8.65 -22.88
CA ASP A 125 -6.09 8.72 -21.59
C ASP A 125 -7.58 8.46 -21.78
N THR A 126 -8.23 7.93 -20.75
CA THR A 126 -9.66 7.64 -20.74
C THR A 126 -10.32 8.27 -19.51
N PRO A 127 -11.64 8.52 -19.54
CA PRO A 127 -12.38 8.93 -18.35
C PRO A 127 -12.13 8.00 -17.15
N VAL A 128 -12.22 8.56 -15.94
CA VAL A 128 -12.01 7.79 -14.69
C VAL A 128 -13.18 6.83 -14.40
N PHE A 129 -14.36 7.16 -14.92
CA PHE A 129 -15.55 6.31 -14.89
C PHE A 129 -15.95 5.92 -16.31
N GLU A 130 -16.51 4.73 -16.44
CA GLU A 130 -17.11 4.21 -17.67
C GLU A 130 -18.61 3.97 -17.41
N LEU A 131 -19.38 3.75 -18.48
CA LEU A 131 -20.72 3.18 -18.34
C LEU A 131 -20.62 1.85 -17.57
N LYS A 132 -21.53 1.62 -16.62
CA LYS A 132 -21.50 0.40 -15.80
C LYS A 132 -21.57 -0.87 -16.64
N GLU A 133 -22.32 -0.85 -17.73
CA GLU A 133 -22.42 -1.95 -18.70
C GLU A 133 -21.10 -2.25 -19.42
N THR A 134 -20.22 -1.26 -19.60
CA THR A 134 -18.89 -1.45 -20.20
C THR A 134 -18.03 -2.37 -19.34
N LEU A 135 -18.14 -2.26 -18.02
CA LEU A 135 -17.30 -2.98 -17.05
C LEU A 135 -17.90 -4.31 -16.61
N THR A 136 -19.22 -4.45 -16.68
CA THR A 136 -19.94 -5.63 -16.15
C THR A 136 -19.66 -6.87 -17.01
N GLY A 137 -19.31 -7.99 -16.36
CA GLY A 137 -19.12 -9.28 -17.03
C GLY A 137 -17.76 -9.46 -17.69
N LYS A 138 -16.80 -8.56 -17.44
CA LYS A 138 -15.46 -8.61 -18.07
C LYS A 138 -14.36 -9.14 -17.17
N TYR A 139 -14.58 -9.16 -15.85
CA TYR A 139 -13.55 -9.41 -14.84
C TYR A 139 -13.75 -10.70 -14.02
N GLY A 140 -14.56 -11.64 -14.52
CA GLY A 140 -14.94 -12.84 -13.76
C GLY A 140 -15.84 -12.54 -12.56
N GLU A 141 -16.22 -13.58 -11.80
CA GLU A 141 -17.16 -13.44 -10.69
C GLU A 141 -16.63 -12.55 -9.55
N GLU A 142 -15.35 -12.70 -9.19
CA GLU A 142 -14.75 -11.94 -8.10
C GLU A 142 -14.50 -10.48 -8.49
N GLY A 143 -13.94 -10.23 -9.68
CA GLY A 143 -13.63 -8.88 -10.15
C GLY A 143 -14.87 -8.00 -10.27
N ASN A 144 -15.99 -8.56 -10.79
CA ASN A 144 -17.25 -7.83 -10.94
C ASN A 144 -17.84 -7.36 -9.60
N LYS A 145 -17.64 -8.11 -8.50
CA LYS A 145 -18.13 -7.74 -7.15
C LYS A 145 -17.36 -6.57 -6.54
N LEU A 146 -16.19 -6.25 -7.08
CA LEU A 146 -15.24 -5.29 -6.52
C LEU A 146 -15.26 -3.91 -7.21
N ILE A 147 -16.19 -3.66 -8.12
CA ILE A 147 -16.32 -2.38 -8.85
C ILE A 147 -16.98 -1.31 -7.95
N TYR A 148 -16.52 -0.07 -8.07
CA TYR A 148 -17.16 1.09 -7.44
C TYR A 148 -18.22 1.69 -8.38
N ASP A 149 -19.49 1.54 -8.00
CA ASP A 149 -20.60 2.20 -8.69
C ASP A 149 -20.77 3.65 -8.21
N LEU A 150 -21.11 4.55 -9.12
CA LEU A 150 -21.54 5.92 -8.79
C LEU A 150 -23.02 5.89 -8.39
N GLN A 151 -23.43 6.88 -7.58
CA GLN A 151 -24.83 7.02 -7.20
C GLN A 151 -25.68 7.41 -8.41
N ASP A 152 -26.83 6.77 -8.58
CA ASP A 152 -27.84 7.16 -9.56
C ASP A 152 -28.42 8.55 -9.20
N GLN A 153 -28.28 9.48 -10.13
CA GLN A 153 -28.77 10.86 -10.03
C GLN A 153 -29.77 11.20 -11.16
N GLY A 154 -30.38 10.18 -11.79
CA GLY A 154 -31.37 10.34 -12.85
C GLY A 154 -30.78 10.35 -14.27
N GLY A 155 -29.56 9.87 -14.44
CA GLY A 155 -28.83 9.83 -15.71
C GLY A 155 -28.27 8.44 -16.01
N GLU A 156 -27.12 8.40 -16.71
CA GLU A 156 -26.43 7.14 -17.03
C GLU A 156 -25.88 6.47 -15.77
N LEU A 157 -25.92 5.15 -15.72
CA LEU A 157 -25.30 4.37 -14.65
C LEU A 157 -23.81 4.26 -14.92
N LEU A 158 -23.01 4.81 -14.01
CA LEU A 158 -21.55 4.90 -14.14
C LEU A 158 -20.84 4.10 -13.06
N ALA A 159 -19.64 3.64 -13.39
CA ALA A 159 -18.75 2.94 -12.46
C ALA A 159 -17.30 3.36 -12.68
N LEU A 160 -16.51 3.43 -11.61
CA LEU A 160 -15.07 3.70 -11.70
C LEU A 160 -14.35 2.53 -12.38
N ARG A 161 -13.38 2.85 -13.24
CA ARG A 161 -12.58 1.84 -13.94
C ARG A 161 -11.83 0.93 -12.96
N TYR A 162 -11.97 -0.38 -13.16
CA TYR A 162 -11.31 -1.42 -12.36
C TYR A 162 -9.85 -1.66 -12.79
N ASP A 163 -9.59 -1.49 -14.09
CA ASP A 163 -8.29 -1.56 -14.74
C ASP A 163 -8.19 -0.56 -15.91
N LEU A 164 -7.11 -0.62 -16.70
CA LEU A 164 -6.95 0.17 -17.94
C LEU A 164 -7.18 -0.65 -19.22
N THR A 165 -7.19 -1.99 -19.14
CA THR A 165 -7.39 -2.90 -20.29
C THR A 165 -8.79 -2.82 -20.87
N VAL A 166 -9.84 -2.86 -20.04
CA VAL A 166 -11.23 -2.81 -20.54
C VAL A 166 -11.56 -1.42 -21.13
N PRO A 167 -11.19 -0.29 -20.49
CA PRO A 167 -11.25 1.02 -21.14
C PRO A 167 -10.48 1.08 -22.46
N PHE A 168 -9.35 0.38 -22.58
CA PHE A 168 -8.61 0.32 -23.84
C PHE A 168 -9.34 -0.49 -24.91
N ALA A 169 -9.90 -1.64 -24.59
CA ALA A 169 -10.71 -2.43 -25.51
C ALA A 169 -11.93 -1.64 -26.04
N ARG A 170 -12.63 -0.93 -25.14
CA ARG A 170 -13.71 0.00 -25.50
C ARG A 170 -13.21 1.15 -26.39
N TYR A 171 -11.98 1.63 -26.18
CA TYR A 171 -11.37 2.69 -26.99
C TYR A 171 -11.09 2.23 -28.41
N LEU A 172 -10.54 1.04 -28.57
CA LEU A 172 -10.30 0.42 -29.87
C LEU A 172 -11.60 0.24 -30.64
N ALA A 173 -12.61 -0.37 -30.00
CA ALA A 173 -13.90 -0.64 -30.63
C ALA A 173 -14.64 0.65 -31.03
N MET A 174 -14.72 1.62 -30.12
CA MET A 174 -15.42 2.89 -30.36
C MET A 174 -14.80 3.69 -31.51
N ASN A 175 -13.46 3.71 -31.61
CA ASN A 175 -12.75 4.44 -32.66
C ASN A 175 -12.44 3.58 -33.91
N LYS A 176 -12.86 2.31 -33.92
CA LYS A 176 -12.59 1.35 -35.02
C LYS A 176 -11.10 1.20 -35.32
N ILE A 177 -10.27 1.22 -34.29
CA ILE A 177 -8.81 1.06 -34.40
C ILE A 177 -8.47 -0.42 -34.36
N THR A 178 -7.78 -0.90 -35.39
CA THR A 178 -7.35 -2.31 -35.50
C THR A 178 -5.88 -2.53 -35.17
N ASN A 179 -5.07 -1.47 -35.13
CA ASN A 179 -3.66 -1.53 -34.80
C ASN A 179 -3.25 -0.28 -34.02
N ILE A 180 -2.66 -0.48 -32.84
CA ILE A 180 -2.04 0.58 -32.05
C ILE A 180 -1.10 -0.04 -31.03
N LYS A 181 0.05 0.63 -30.81
CA LYS A 181 0.96 0.34 -29.70
C LYS A 181 0.92 1.51 -28.73
N ARG A 182 0.46 1.28 -27.50
CA ARG A 182 0.16 2.35 -26.55
C ARG A 182 0.61 2.05 -25.13
N TYR A 183 0.87 3.11 -24.37
CA TYR A 183 0.94 3.06 -22.93
C TYR A 183 -0.14 3.95 -22.28
N HIS A 184 -0.55 3.61 -21.06
CA HIS A 184 -1.50 4.38 -20.26
C HIS A 184 -1.09 4.28 -18.79
N ILE A 185 -0.85 5.44 -18.16
CA ILE A 185 -0.48 5.53 -16.74
C ILE A 185 -1.59 6.28 -16.02
N ALA A 186 -2.32 5.57 -15.15
CA ALA A 186 -3.53 6.10 -14.55
C ALA A 186 -3.87 5.39 -13.24
N LYS A 187 -4.66 6.07 -12.40
CA LYS A 187 -5.26 5.45 -11.21
C LYS A 187 -6.44 4.54 -11.58
N VAL A 188 -6.59 3.46 -10.84
CA VAL A 188 -7.69 2.49 -10.92
C VAL A 188 -8.27 2.20 -9.53
N TYR A 189 -9.49 1.65 -9.51
CA TYR A 189 -10.29 1.58 -8.30
C TYR A 189 -10.86 0.18 -8.09
N ARG A 190 -10.50 -0.46 -6.97
CA ARG A 190 -10.96 -1.80 -6.60
C ARG A 190 -11.45 -1.80 -5.16
N ARG A 191 -12.65 -2.32 -4.89
CA ARG A 191 -13.25 -2.43 -3.54
C ARG A 191 -12.65 -3.56 -2.70
N ASP A 192 -11.40 -3.87 -2.96
CA ASP A 192 -10.66 -4.93 -2.31
C ASP A 192 -10.53 -4.69 -0.79
N ASN A 193 -10.15 -5.73 -0.04
CA ASN A 193 -9.80 -5.61 1.37
C ASN A 193 -8.37 -5.05 1.46
N PRO A 194 -8.20 -3.78 1.88
CA PRO A 194 -6.90 -3.13 1.81
C PRO A 194 -5.94 -3.72 2.85
N ALA A 195 -4.74 -4.05 2.42
CA ALA A 195 -3.62 -4.44 3.28
C ALA A 195 -2.54 -3.36 3.17
N MET A 196 -2.66 -2.31 3.99
CA MET A 196 -1.83 -1.10 3.90
C MET A 196 -0.33 -1.40 4.08
N THR A 197 0.00 -2.39 4.92
CA THR A 197 1.37 -2.84 5.18
C THR A 197 2.00 -3.58 3.99
N ARG A 198 1.17 -4.11 3.07
CA ARG A 198 1.58 -4.88 1.89
C ARG A 198 1.32 -4.13 0.57
N GLY A 199 1.06 -2.82 0.62
CA GLY A 199 0.83 -2.00 -0.57
C GLY A 199 -0.46 -2.32 -1.35
N ARG A 200 -1.44 -3.00 -0.74
CA ARG A 200 -2.74 -3.30 -1.38
C ARG A 200 -3.75 -2.22 -1.01
N TYR A 201 -4.02 -1.32 -1.95
CA TYR A 201 -4.92 -0.18 -1.79
C TYR A 201 -6.20 -0.35 -2.61
N ARG A 202 -7.19 0.48 -2.31
CA ARG A 202 -8.45 0.56 -3.08
C ARG A 202 -8.36 1.55 -4.24
N GLU A 203 -7.48 2.54 -4.11
CA GLU A 203 -7.03 3.42 -5.18
C GLU A 203 -5.53 3.22 -5.34
N PHE A 204 -5.06 2.87 -6.54
CA PHE A 204 -3.64 2.74 -6.85
C PHE A 204 -3.40 3.01 -8.33
N MET A 205 -2.13 3.23 -8.70
CA MET A 205 -1.73 3.50 -10.08
C MET A 205 -1.38 2.20 -10.80
N GLN A 206 -1.83 2.09 -12.04
CA GLN A 206 -1.36 1.10 -13.01
C GLN A 206 -0.56 1.80 -14.11
N CYS A 207 0.37 1.07 -14.72
CA CYS A 207 1.17 1.52 -15.83
C CYS A 207 1.12 0.43 -16.90
N ASP A 208 0.20 0.60 -17.83
CA ASP A 208 -0.11 -0.41 -18.83
C ASP A 208 0.60 -0.09 -20.14
N PHE A 209 1.07 -1.12 -20.82
CA PHE A 209 1.62 -1.08 -22.16
C PHE A 209 1.01 -2.21 -22.97
N ASP A 210 0.43 -1.88 -24.12
CA ASP A 210 -0.31 -2.85 -24.92
C ASP A 210 -0.06 -2.65 -26.41
N ILE A 211 -0.01 -3.77 -27.11
CA ILE A 211 0.14 -3.89 -28.55
C ILE A 211 -1.13 -4.55 -29.07
N ALA A 212 -1.94 -3.80 -29.79
CA ALA A 212 -3.13 -4.27 -30.47
C ALA A 212 -2.86 -4.39 -31.97
N GLY A 213 -3.24 -5.51 -32.57
CA GLY A 213 -3.12 -5.78 -34.00
C GLY A 213 -2.82 -7.24 -34.31
N SER A 214 -3.03 -7.63 -35.57
CA SER A 214 -2.65 -8.95 -36.08
C SER A 214 -1.19 -8.94 -36.51
N TYR A 215 -0.38 -9.76 -35.88
CA TYR A 215 1.06 -9.90 -36.12
C TYR A 215 1.45 -11.37 -36.11
N ASP A 216 2.69 -11.64 -36.52
CA ASP A 216 3.26 -12.98 -36.44
C ASP A 216 3.41 -13.43 -34.97
N PRO A 217 3.32 -14.77 -34.71
CA PRO A 217 3.22 -15.29 -33.36
C PRO A 217 4.39 -14.89 -32.45
N MET A 218 4.07 -14.59 -31.19
CA MET A 218 5.01 -14.38 -30.07
C MET A 218 5.96 -13.18 -30.17
N ILE A 219 6.01 -12.44 -31.28
CA ILE A 219 6.87 -11.26 -31.40
C ILE A 219 6.44 -10.16 -30.42
N PRO A 220 5.15 -9.76 -30.36
CA PRO A 220 4.72 -8.70 -29.44
C PRO A 220 4.82 -9.13 -27.96
N GLU A 221 4.59 -10.41 -27.65
CA GLU A 221 4.79 -11.00 -26.32
C GLU A 221 6.24 -10.84 -25.84
N ALA A 222 7.21 -11.16 -26.71
CA ALA A 222 8.62 -11.00 -26.41
C ALA A 222 8.98 -9.53 -26.14
N GLU A 223 8.42 -8.59 -26.92
CA GLU A 223 8.60 -7.14 -26.68
C GLU A 223 8.03 -6.73 -25.31
N CYS A 224 6.85 -7.23 -24.93
CA CYS A 224 6.28 -6.97 -23.61
C CYS A 224 7.20 -7.46 -22.47
N LEU A 225 7.76 -8.67 -22.57
CA LEU A 225 8.71 -9.20 -21.58
C LEU A 225 10.00 -8.36 -21.52
N LYS A 226 10.53 -7.94 -22.67
CA LYS A 226 11.70 -7.06 -22.74
C LYS A 226 11.45 -5.73 -22.04
N ILE A 227 10.30 -5.11 -22.25
CA ILE A 227 9.92 -3.84 -21.59
C ILE A 227 9.90 -4.01 -20.08
N VAL A 228 9.33 -5.11 -19.56
CA VAL A 228 9.34 -5.36 -18.11
C VAL A 228 10.77 -5.48 -17.60
N ALA A 229 11.61 -6.27 -18.27
CA ALA A 229 13.01 -6.43 -17.88
C ALA A 229 13.78 -5.09 -17.88
N GLU A 230 13.60 -4.25 -18.91
CA GLU A 230 14.21 -2.93 -18.99
C GLU A 230 13.75 -2.00 -17.87
N ILE A 231 12.46 -1.99 -17.54
CA ILE A 231 11.90 -1.18 -16.45
C ILE A 231 12.47 -1.64 -15.11
N MET A 232 12.46 -2.94 -14.83
CA MET A 232 12.96 -3.47 -13.55
C MET A 232 14.44 -3.16 -13.36
N ASN A 233 15.25 -3.27 -14.43
CA ASN A 233 16.66 -2.89 -14.42
C ASN A 233 16.87 -1.38 -14.25
N ALA A 234 16.06 -0.55 -14.92
CA ALA A 234 16.19 0.92 -14.86
C ALA A 234 15.81 1.49 -13.48
N VAL A 235 14.90 0.83 -12.76
CA VAL A 235 14.52 1.22 -11.39
C VAL A 235 15.49 0.65 -10.34
N ASP A 236 16.47 -0.16 -10.75
CA ASP A 236 17.45 -0.80 -9.86
C ASP A 236 16.79 -1.57 -8.72
N LEU A 237 15.80 -2.41 -9.10
CA LEU A 237 15.16 -3.32 -8.16
C LEU A 237 16.07 -4.53 -7.90
N ASN A 238 15.76 -5.27 -6.82
CA ASN A 238 16.46 -6.52 -6.51
C ASN A 238 16.35 -7.52 -7.68
N ALA A 239 17.06 -8.64 -7.59
CA ALA A 239 16.92 -9.73 -8.55
C ALA A 239 15.43 -10.09 -8.74
N PHE A 240 15.04 -10.47 -9.95
CA PHE A 240 13.65 -10.76 -10.31
C PHE A 240 13.59 -11.88 -11.34
N GLU A 241 12.41 -12.52 -11.42
CA GLU A 241 12.05 -13.50 -12.43
C GLU A 241 10.80 -13.05 -13.19
N LEU A 242 10.74 -13.39 -14.48
CA LEU A 242 9.59 -13.27 -15.35
C LEU A 242 9.01 -14.66 -15.57
N LYS A 243 8.02 -15.03 -14.77
CA LYS A 243 7.27 -16.26 -14.92
C LYS A 243 6.40 -16.17 -16.17
N ILE A 244 6.43 -17.18 -17.02
CA ILE A 244 5.58 -17.30 -18.20
C ILE A 244 4.78 -18.61 -18.16
N ASN A 245 3.59 -18.58 -18.72
CA ASN A 245 2.78 -19.74 -19.01
C ASN A 245 1.86 -19.46 -20.21
N HIS A 246 1.01 -20.41 -20.59
CA HIS A 246 0.10 -20.27 -21.71
C HIS A 246 -1.29 -20.78 -21.38
N ARG A 247 -2.35 -20.00 -21.65
CA ARG A 247 -3.74 -20.38 -21.35
C ARG A 247 -4.14 -21.70 -22.01
N LYS A 248 -3.83 -21.87 -23.30
CA LYS A 248 -4.06 -23.15 -24.01
C LYS A 248 -3.30 -24.34 -23.40
N LEU A 249 -2.13 -24.12 -22.79
CA LEU A 249 -1.41 -25.19 -22.10
C LEU A 249 -2.15 -25.59 -20.81
N LEU A 250 -2.60 -24.61 -20.02
CA LEU A 250 -3.44 -24.86 -18.84
C LEU A 250 -4.71 -25.62 -19.22
N ASP A 251 -5.48 -25.14 -20.21
CA ASP A 251 -6.71 -25.80 -20.66
C ASP A 251 -6.42 -27.22 -21.17
N GLY A 252 -5.30 -27.43 -21.86
CA GLY A 252 -4.81 -28.74 -22.28
C GLY A 252 -4.51 -29.67 -21.10
N ILE A 253 -3.80 -29.19 -20.07
CA ILE A 253 -3.51 -29.91 -18.83
C ILE A 253 -4.82 -30.31 -18.12
N LEU A 254 -5.75 -29.37 -17.95
CA LEU A 254 -7.04 -29.62 -17.30
C LEU A 254 -7.83 -30.71 -18.04
N THR A 255 -7.88 -30.62 -19.37
CA THR A 255 -8.59 -31.59 -20.23
C THR A 255 -8.01 -33.00 -20.06
N VAL A 256 -6.69 -33.16 -20.16
CA VAL A 256 -6.06 -34.49 -20.09
C VAL A 256 -6.08 -35.09 -18.68
N CYS A 257 -6.12 -34.25 -17.65
CA CYS A 257 -6.29 -34.69 -16.27
C CYS A 257 -7.73 -35.13 -15.96
N GLY A 258 -8.71 -34.77 -16.79
CA GLY A 258 -10.11 -35.15 -16.64
C GLY A 258 -10.98 -34.14 -15.89
N VAL A 259 -10.57 -32.85 -15.89
CA VAL A 259 -11.40 -31.76 -15.35
C VAL A 259 -12.57 -31.49 -16.32
N PRO A 260 -13.80 -31.29 -15.84
CA PRO A 260 -14.92 -30.86 -16.69
C PRO A 260 -14.72 -29.43 -17.24
N GLU A 261 -15.04 -29.19 -18.51
CA GLU A 261 -14.82 -27.88 -19.17
C GLU A 261 -15.55 -26.71 -18.48
N ASP A 262 -16.74 -26.95 -17.93
CA ASP A 262 -17.53 -25.97 -17.19
C ASP A 262 -16.86 -25.52 -15.87
N GLN A 263 -15.87 -26.29 -15.39
CA GLN A 263 -15.13 -25.98 -14.16
C GLN A 263 -13.75 -25.37 -14.42
N PHE A 264 -13.32 -25.20 -15.67
CA PHE A 264 -11.95 -24.73 -15.99
C PHE A 264 -11.58 -23.40 -15.34
N SER A 265 -12.46 -22.40 -15.41
CA SER A 265 -12.21 -21.10 -14.76
C SER A 265 -12.10 -21.25 -13.25
N THR A 266 -13.01 -21.99 -12.63
CA THR A 266 -13.04 -22.24 -11.19
C THR A 266 -11.76 -22.95 -10.72
N ILE A 267 -11.28 -23.96 -11.46
CA ILE A 267 -10.05 -24.68 -11.12
C ILE A 267 -8.80 -23.81 -11.35
N CYS A 268 -8.74 -23.03 -12.44
CA CYS A 268 -7.66 -22.06 -12.64
C CYS A 268 -7.59 -21.04 -11.50
N SER A 269 -8.73 -20.59 -10.97
CA SER A 269 -8.77 -19.71 -9.80
C SER A 269 -8.20 -20.37 -8.54
N SER A 270 -8.35 -21.70 -8.37
CA SER A 270 -7.64 -22.44 -7.32
C SER A 270 -6.14 -22.48 -7.56
N ILE A 271 -5.72 -22.75 -8.80
CA ILE A 271 -4.30 -22.85 -9.17
C ILE A 271 -3.58 -21.50 -8.97
N ASP A 272 -4.23 -20.37 -9.26
CA ASP A 272 -3.68 -19.02 -9.04
C ASP A 272 -3.27 -18.78 -7.58
N LYS A 273 -3.91 -19.47 -6.62
CA LYS A 273 -3.62 -19.34 -5.18
C LYS A 273 -2.34 -20.08 -4.76
N LEU A 274 -1.73 -20.90 -5.62
CA LEU A 274 -0.47 -21.61 -5.32
C LEU A 274 0.69 -20.66 -5.02
N ASP A 275 0.57 -19.40 -5.43
CA ASP A 275 1.53 -18.35 -5.08
C ASP A 275 1.52 -17.99 -3.58
N LYS A 276 0.45 -18.31 -2.86
CA LYS A 276 0.21 -17.91 -1.47
C LYS A 276 -0.13 -19.07 -0.54
N GLN A 277 -0.65 -20.17 -1.08
CA GLN A 277 -1.12 -21.32 -0.33
C GLN A 277 -0.42 -22.59 -0.80
N PRO A 278 -0.11 -23.52 0.13
CA PRO A 278 0.48 -24.79 -0.23
C PRO A 278 -0.51 -25.65 -1.04
N TRP A 279 0.03 -26.59 -1.82
CA TRP A 279 -0.76 -27.46 -2.69
C TRP A 279 -1.85 -28.23 -1.91
N GLU A 280 -1.56 -28.66 -0.68
CA GLU A 280 -2.49 -29.43 0.15
C GLU A 280 -3.77 -28.66 0.46
N GLU A 281 -3.69 -27.35 0.73
CA GLU A 281 -4.87 -26.51 0.96
C GLU A 281 -5.70 -26.38 -0.32
N ILE A 282 -5.02 -26.18 -1.45
CA ILE A 282 -5.65 -26.01 -2.76
C ILE A 282 -6.31 -27.31 -3.23
N ARG A 283 -5.66 -28.45 -2.99
CA ARG A 283 -6.21 -29.78 -3.22
C ARG A 283 -7.49 -30.00 -2.41
N LEU A 284 -7.51 -29.59 -1.14
CA LEU A 284 -8.72 -29.67 -0.30
C LEU A 284 -9.84 -28.77 -0.83
N GLU A 285 -9.54 -27.54 -1.28
CA GLU A 285 -10.52 -26.65 -1.93
C GLU A 285 -11.10 -27.30 -3.20
N MET A 286 -10.23 -27.82 -4.07
CA MET A 286 -10.63 -28.47 -5.33
C MET A 286 -11.55 -29.67 -5.11
N ILE A 287 -11.29 -30.48 -4.07
CA ILE A 287 -12.08 -31.67 -3.77
C ILE A 287 -13.37 -31.31 -3.04
N ASN A 288 -13.27 -30.56 -1.93
CA ASN A 288 -14.40 -30.36 -1.02
C ASN A 288 -15.38 -29.29 -1.48
N GLU A 289 -14.88 -28.22 -2.12
CA GLU A 289 -15.72 -27.08 -2.54
C GLU A 289 -16.09 -27.16 -4.01
N LYS A 290 -15.19 -27.66 -4.86
CA LYS A 290 -15.37 -27.70 -6.32
C LYS A 290 -15.74 -29.08 -6.87
N GLY A 291 -15.71 -30.11 -6.03
CA GLY A 291 -16.22 -31.45 -6.37
C GLY A 291 -15.33 -32.25 -7.31
N LEU A 292 -14.03 -31.94 -7.41
CA LEU A 292 -13.09 -32.77 -8.17
C LEU A 292 -12.78 -34.08 -7.44
N SER A 293 -12.52 -35.14 -8.22
CA SER A 293 -12.06 -36.40 -7.63
C SER A 293 -10.59 -36.29 -7.19
N PRO A 294 -10.19 -37.03 -6.13
CA PRO A 294 -8.79 -37.08 -5.69
C PRO A 294 -7.81 -37.46 -6.81
N ASP A 295 -8.18 -38.42 -7.66
CA ASP A 295 -7.34 -38.88 -8.78
C ASP A 295 -7.08 -37.77 -9.81
N VAL A 296 -8.06 -36.90 -10.07
CA VAL A 296 -7.88 -35.76 -10.99
C VAL A 296 -6.94 -34.74 -10.36
N SER A 297 -7.10 -34.45 -9.07
CA SER A 297 -6.22 -33.53 -8.34
C SER A 297 -4.77 -34.04 -8.34
N ASP A 298 -4.54 -35.33 -8.08
CA ASP A 298 -3.19 -35.90 -8.01
C ASP A 298 -2.49 -35.91 -9.38
N LYS A 299 -3.26 -36.01 -10.48
CA LYS A 299 -2.73 -35.82 -11.84
C LYS A 299 -2.37 -34.36 -12.11
N LEU A 300 -3.20 -33.42 -11.67
CA LEU A 300 -2.94 -31.99 -11.81
C LEU A 300 -1.65 -31.60 -11.09
N GLU A 301 -1.43 -32.09 -9.86
CA GLU A 301 -0.21 -31.80 -9.08
C GLU A 301 1.07 -32.09 -9.87
N LYS A 302 1.12 -33.25 -10.53
CA LYS A 302 2.32 -33.69 -11.27
C LYS A 302 2.70 -32.75 -12.42
N LEU A 303 1.71 -32.14 -13.07
CA LEU A 303 1.93 -31.26 -14.22
C LEU A 303 2.02 -29.78 -13.82
N ILE A 304 1.18 -29.34 -12.89
CA ILE A 304 1.11 -27.96 -12.43
C ILE A 304 2.31 -27.62 -11.54
N CYS A 305 2.68 -28.53 -10.64
CA CYS A 305 3.84 -28.35 -9.76
C CYS A 305 5.14 -28.89 -10.38
N LEU A 306 5.18 -29.10 -11.70
CA LEU A 306 6.33 -29.71 -12.38
C LEU A 306 7.61 -28.93 -12.08
N ARG A 307 7.59 -27.59 -12.21
CA ARG A 307 8.73 -26.73 -11.91
C ARG A 307 9.26 -26.92 -10.50
N GLN A 308 8.37 -27.00 -9.50
CA GLN A 308 8.71 -27.20 -8.09
C GLN A 308 9.26 -28.61 -7.84
N ASN A 309 8.77 -29.60 -8.60
CA ASN A 309 9.15 -31.00 -8.49
C ASN A 309 10.44 -31.35 -9.26
N THR A 310 10.84 -30.54 -10.25
CA THR A 310 12.07 -30.73 -11.02
C THR A 310 13.28 -30.35 -10.15
N CYS A 311 13.82 -31.34 -9.43
CA CYS A 311 15.06 -31.23 -8.67
C CYS A 311 16.27 -31.09 -9.62
N SER A 312 16.59 -29.87 -10.05
CA SER A 312 17.80 -29.60 -10.84
C SER A 312 18.59 -28.43 -10.25
N ALA A 313 19.92 -28.46 -10.40
CA ALA A 313 20.76 -27.28 -10.15
C ALA A 313 20.68 -26.25 -11.29
N ALA A 314 19.93 -26.56 -12.35
CA ALA A 314 19.76 -25.68 -13.50
C ALA A 314 18.79 -24.54 -13.16
N SER A 315 19.06 -23.36 -13.72
CA SER A 315 18.23 -22.18 -13.58
C SER A 315 18.07 -21.49 -14.94
N GLY A 316 17.08 -20.60 -15.07
CA GLY A 316 16.84 -19.85 -16.29
C GLY A 316 16.63 -20.74 -17.52
N LYS A 317 17.42 -20.51 -18.57
CA LYS A 317 17.31 -21.18 -19.87
C LYS A 317 17.39 -22.70 -19.78
N ASP A 318 18.30 -23.23 -18.98
CA ASP A 318 18.53 -24.68 -18.87
C ASP A 318 17.33 -25.37 -18.21
N LEU A 319 16.76 -24.76 -17.18
CA LEU A 319 15.54 -25.27 -16.55
C LEU A 319 14.35 -25.23 -17.52
N ASN A 320 14.21 -24.16 -18.30
CA ASN A 320 13.15 -24.07 -19.30
C ASN A 320 13.25 -25.17 -20.36
N ALA A 321 14.47 -25.51 -20.80
CA ALA A 321 14.69 -26.59 -21.75
C ALA A 321 14.25 -27.95 -21.18
N ILE A 322 14.60 -28.24 -19.92
CA ILE A 322 14.18 -29.47 -19.22
C ILE A 322 12.65 -29.52 -19.11
N LEU A 323 12.02 -28.45 -18.63
CA LEU A 323 10.56 -28.41 -18.46
C LEU A 323 9.82 -28.56 -19.79
N LEU A 324 10.31 -27.94 -20.87
CA LEU A 324 9.72 -28.11 -22.19
C LEU A 324 9.84 -29.53 -22.70
N GLU A 325 10.98 -30.20 -22.49
CA GLU A 325 11.17 -31.59 -22.88
C GLU A 325 10.25 -32.52 -22.08
N GLU A 326 10.16 -32.35 -20.76
CA GLU A 326 9.28 -33.12 -19.89
C GLU A 326 7.80 -32.95 -20.28
N LEU A 327 7.34 -31.71 -20.46
CA LEU A 327 5.95 -31.43 -20.86
C LEU A 327 5.63 -31.94 -22.26
N SER A 328 6.56 -31.80 -23.21
CA SER A 328 6.35 -32.24 -24.60
C SER A 328 6.35 -33.76 -24.74
N SER A 329 7.16 -34.46 -23.94
CA SER A 329 7.28 -35.92 -23.95
C SER A 329 6.24 -36.63 -23.08
N HIS A 330 5.58 -35.91 -22.17
CA HIS A 330 4.57 -36.47 -21.28
C HIS A 330 3.42 -37.13 -22.05
N SER A 331 3.15 -38.41 -21.76
CA SER A 331 2.22 -39.27 -22.52
C SER A 331 0.83 -38.65 -22.70
N MET A 332 0.29 -38.02 -21.64
CA MET A 332 -1.03 -37.37 -21.67
C MET A 332 -1.06 -36.08 -22.51
N LEU A 333 0.02 -35.28 -22.52
CA LEU A 333 0.06 -34.00 -23.25
C LEU A 333 0.44 -34.20 -24.71
N LYS A 334 1.17 -35.28 -25.03
CA LYS A 334 1.51 -35.65 -26.39
C LYS A 334 0.29 -35.92 -27.27
N SER A 335 -0.82 -36.38 -26.70
CA SER A 335 -2.08 -36.60 -27.41
C SER A 335 -2.95 -35.34 -27.57
N SER A 336 -2.57 -34.20 -26.97
CA SER A 336 -3.33 -32.96 -27.04
C SER A 336 -2.70 -31.98 -28.02
N ASP A 337 -3.30 -31.84 -29.20
CA ASP A 337 -2.84 -30.89 -30.23
C ASP A 337 -2.81 -29.45 -29.70
N VAL A 338 -3.76 -29.09 -28.83
CA VAL A 338 -3.85 -27.77 -28.20
C VAL A 338 -2.67 -27.52 -27.27
N ALA A 339 -2.29 -28.50 -26.46
CA ALA A 339 -1.14 -28.40 -25.56
C ALA A 339 0.18 -28.33 -26.35
N GLN A 340 0.32 -29.15 -27.40
CA GLN A 340 1.51 -29.15 -28.26
C GLN A 340 1.68 -27.83 -29.01
N ALA A 341 0.59 -27.24 -29.53
CA ALA A 341 0.62 -25.92 -30.14
C ALA A 341 1.10 -24.86 -29.13
N ALA A 342 0.59 -24.90 -27.90
CA ALA A 342 1.00 -23.97 -26.84
C ALA A 342 2.49 -24.13 -26.47
N LEU A 343 2.99 -25.36 -26.37
CA LEU A 343 4.41 -25.63 -26.09
C LEU A 343 5.32 -25.13 -27.23
N ASN A 344 4.89 -25.27 -28.48
CA ASN A 344 5.61 -24.70 -29.63
C ASN A 344 5.62 -23.17 -29.61
N GLU A 345 4.50 -22.53 -29.24
CA GLU A 345 4.42 -21.07 -29.04
C GLU A 345 5.37 -20.62 -27.90
N ILE A 346 5.40 -21.33 -26.75
CA ILE A 346 6.33 -21.04 -25.65
C ILE A 346 7.79 -21.19 -26.11
N LYS A 347 8.12 -22.26 -26.84
CA LYS A 347 9.47 -22.47 -27.37
C LYS A 347 9.91 -21.34 -28.31
N LEU A 348 9.00 -20.88 -29.17
CA LEU A 348 9.24 -19.73 -30.05
C LEU A 348 9.47 -18.45 -29.24
N LEU A 349 8.63 -18.18 -28.24
CA LEU A 349 8.77 -17.03 -27.34
C LEU A 349 10.14 -17.02 -26.63
N LEU A 350 10.57 -18.16 -26.10
CA LEU A 350 11.88 -18.28 -25.45
C LEU A 350 13.04 -17.99 -26.41
N SER A 351 12.94 -18.40 -27.68
CA SER A 351 13.97 -18.07 -28.68
C SER A 351 14.06 -16.57 -28.98
N TYR A 352 12.94 -15.85 -28.96
CA TYR A 352 12.93 -14.39 -29.08
C TYR A 352 13.46 -13.70 -27.80
N CYS A 353 13.19 -14.28 -26.63
CA CYS A 353 13.75 -13.80 -25.37
C CYS A 353 15.29 -13.90 -25.35
N GLU A 354 15.85 -14.96 -25.95
CA GLU A 354 17.30 -15.10 -26.16
C GLU A 354 17.84 -14.02 -27.11
N ALA A 355 17.15 -13.75 -28.22
CA ALA A 355 17.53 -12.65 -29.13
C ALA A 355 17.48 -11.26 -28.47
N PHE A 356 16.68 -11.12 -27.40
CA PHE A 356 16.60 -9.90 -26.59
C PHE A 356 17.49 -9.91 -25.34
N GLU A 357 18.30 -10.95 -25.14
CA GLU A 357 19.22 -11.09 -24.00
C GLU A 357 18.50 -11.00 -22.64
N ILE A 358 17.35 -11.68 -22.52
CA ILE A 358 16.55 -11.75 -21.28
C ILE A 358 16.22 -13.19 -20.86
N GLU A 359 16.78 -14.20 -21.53
CA GLU A 359 16.54 -15.62 -21.30
C GLU A 359 16.82 -16.07 -19.86
N ASP A 360 17.81 -15.46 -19.20
CA ASP A 360 18.17 -15.75 -17.80
C ASP A 360 17.13 -15.24 -16.80
N LYS A 361 16.23 -14.34 -17.24
CA LYS A 361 15.16 -13.78 -16.40
C LYS A 361 13.83 -14.47 -16.62
N VAL A 362 13.64 -15.15 -17.76
CA VAL A 362 12.36 -15.75 -18.14
C VAL A 362 12.30 -17.20 -17.66
N VAL A 363 11.23 -17.56 -16.95
CA VAL A 363 11.05 -18.92 -16.41
C VAL A 363 9.67 -19.46 -16.75
N LEU A 364 9.61 -20.65 -17.32
CA LEU A 364 8.34 -21.38 -17.54
C LEU A 364 7.80 -21.89 -16.20
N ASP A 365 6.59 -21.50 -15.85
CA ASP A 365 5.93 -21.89 -14.60
C ASP A 365 4.50 -22.39 -14.88
N PRO A 366 4.27 -23.71 -14.97
CA PRO A 366 2.94 -24.27 -15.24
C PRO A 366 1.89 -23.92 -14.18
N SER A 367 2.30 -23.53 -12.97
CA SER A 367 1.39 -23.11 -11.90
C SER A 367 0.89 -21.67 -12.04
N LEU A 368 1.47 -20.88 -12.96
CA LEU A 368 0.99 -19.52 -13.20
C LEU A 368 -0.36 -19.57 -13.92
N ALA A 369 -1.44 -19.26 -13.20
CA ALA A 369 -2.80 -19.22 -13.74
C ALA A 369 -3.45 -17.87 -13.41
N ARG A 370 -3.17 -16.82 -14.19
CA ARG A 370 -3.66 -15.45 -13.91
C ARG A 370 -5.20 -15.40 -13.77
N GLY A 371 -5.70 -14.85 -12.67
CA GLY A 371 -7.12 -14.78 -12.33
C GLY A 371 -8.04 -13.85 -13.14
N LEU A 372 -7.66 -13.39 -14.34
CA LEU A 372 -8.54 -12.63 -15.23
C LEU A 372 -8.93 -13.49 -16.43
N ASP A 373 -10.23 -13.74 -16.59
CA ASP A 373 -10.77 -14.68 -17.58
C ASP A 373 -10.58 -14.24 -19.05
N TYR A 374 -10.12 -13.01 -19.30
CA TYR A 374 -10.00 -12.47 -20.65
C TYR A 374 -8.73 -12.92 -21.40
N TYR A 375 -7.77 -13.59 -20.73
CA TYR A 375 -6.55 -14.07 -21.39
C TYR A 375 -6.83 -15.27 -22.30
N THR A 376 -6.26 -15.25 -23.50
CA THR A 376 -6.45 -16.27 -24.56
C THR A 376 -5.15 -16.99 -24.94
N GLY A 377 -3.99 -16.43 -24.62
CA GLY A 377 -2.69 -16.92 -25.05
C GLY A 377 -1.65 -16.96 -23.93
N CYS A 378 -0.43 -16.50 -24.24
CA CYS A 378 0.64 -16.39 -23.26
C CYS A 378 0.23 -15.46 -22.11
N ILE A 379 0.59 -15.84 -20.88
CA ILE A 379 0.41 -15.08 -19.66
C ILE A 379 1.75 -14.98 -18.95
N TYR A 380 1.98 -13.87 -18.27
CA TYR A 380 3.24 -13.63 -17.60
C TYR A 380 3.10 -12.79 -16.34
N GLU A 381 4.06 -12.99 -15.44
CA GLU A 381 4.14 -12.34 -14.14
C GLU A 381 5.60 -12.09 -13.74
N ALA A 382 5.91 -10.88 -13.30
CA ALA A 382 7.22 -10.54 -12.77
C ALA A 382 7.19 -10.61 -11.24
N VAL A 383 8.13 -11.34 -10.64
CA VAL A 383 8.26 -11.50 -9.18
C VAL A 383 9.66 -11.11 -8.76
N LEU A 384 9.78 -10.39 -7.63
CA LEU A 384 11.08 -10.04 -7.06
C LEU A 384 11.61 -11.20 -6.20
N LEU A 385 12.92 -11.44 -6.28
CA LEU A 385 13.67 -12.43 -5.51
C LEU A 385 14.36 -11.75 -4.30
N GLY A 386 14.32 -12.38 -3.12
CA GLY A 386 15.00 -11.89 -1.91
C GLY A 386 14.47 -12.50 -0.61
N GLU A 387 15.19 -12.32 0.51
CA GLU A 387 14.99 -13.03 1.80
C GLU A 387 13.58 -12.89 2.43
N ASP A 388 12.80 -11.89 2.01
CA ASP A 388 11.38 -11.77 2.36
C ASP A 388 10.48 -12.20 1.17
N GLU A 389 10.67 -13.41 0.64
CA GLU A 389 9.84 -13.98 -0.45
C GLU A 389 8.33 -13.94 -0.13
N SER A 390 7.98 -13.96 1.16
CA SER A 390 6.60 -13.83 1.65
C SER A 390 6.06 -12.40 1.70
N SER A 391 6.91 -11.37 1.54
CA SER A 391 6.51 -9.95 1.58
C SER A 391 6.48 -9.27 0.20
N VAL A 392 7.30 -9.72 -0.76
CA VAL A 392 7.51 -9.03 -2.04
C VAL A 392 6.90 -9.82 -3.21
N GLY A 393 5.56 -9.90 -3.27
CA GLY A 393 4.87 -10.57 -4.37
C GLY A 393 5.00 -9.86 -5.74
N SER A 394 4.30 -10.39 -6.75
CA SER A 394 4.12 -9.86 -8.13
C SER A 394 4.26 -8.33 -8.33
N VAL A 395 5.19 -7.88 -9.16
CA VAL A 395 5.45 -6.46 -9.48
C VAL A 395 5.07 -6.05 -10.89
N ALA A 396 4.79 -7.00 -11.77
CA ALA A 396 4.16 -6.77 -13.07
C ALA A 396 3.39 -8.02 -13.50
N GLY A 397 2.39 -7.85 -14.36
CA GLY A 397 1.69 -8.99 -14.95
C GLY A 397 0.96 -8.61 -16.21
N GLY A 398 0.67 -9.61 -17.05
CA GLY A 398 -0.01 -9.40 -18.31
C GLY A 398 -0.16 -10.67 -19.12
N GLY A 399 -0.44 -10.50 -20.40
CA GLY A 399 -0.65 -11.60 -21.33
C GLY A 399 -1.41 -11.19 -22.58
N ARG A 400 -1.71 -12.17 -23.42
CA ARG A 400 -2.50 -12.03 -24.66
C ARG A 400 -4.00 -12.22 -24.39
N TYR A 401 -4.84 -11.36 -24.95
CA TYR A 401 -6.29 -11.29 -24.73
C TYR A 401 -7.08 -10.93 -26.01
N ASP A 402 -7.03 -11.81 -27.01
CA ASP A 402 -7.48 -11.48 -28.38
C ASP A 402 -8.99 -11.22 -28.53
N LYS A 403 -9.80 -11.72 -27.59
CA LYS A 403 -11.27 -11.68 -27.69
C LYS A 403 -11.89 -10.46 -27.02
N LEU A 404 -11.13 -9.69 -26.24
CA LEU A 404 -11.69 -8.64 -25.38
C LEU A 404 -12.29 -7.47 -26.18
N VAL A 405 -11.62 -7.06 -27.27
CA VAL A 405 -12.08 -5.95 -28.12
C VAL A 405 -13.39 -6.29 -28.81
N ASN A 406 -13.52 -7.53 -29.30
CA ASN A 406 -14.71 -8.00 -30.01
C ASN A 406 -15.97 -7.98 -29.13
N MET A 407 -15.82 -8.08 -27.80
CA MET A 407 -16.96 -7.94 -26.88
C MET A 407 -17.65 -6.56 -26.92
N PHE A 408 -17.00 -5.53 -27.48
CA PHE A 408 -17.55 -4.18 -27.65
C PHE A 408 -17.95 -3.87 -29.10
N MET A 409 -17.71 -4.81 -30.03
CA MET A 409 -18.03 -4.62 -31.44
C MET A 409 -19.35 -5.32 -31.77
N THR A 410 -20.24 -4.64 -32.49
CA THR A 410 -21.49 -5.26 -32.97
C THR A 410 -21.25 -6.17 -34.17
N LYS A 411 -20.26 -5.84 -35.00
CA LYS A 411 -19.73 -6.63 -36.13
C LYS A 411 -18.26 -6.27 -36.34
N GLY A 412 -17.38 -7.25 -36.46
CA GLY A 412 -15.96 -7.01 -36.68
C GLY A 412 -15.14 -8.30 -36.65
N LYS A 413 -13.91 -8.23 -37.15
CA LYS A 413 -12.90 -9.25 -36.89
C LYS A 413 -12.32 -9.00 -35.50
N ASP A 414 -11.85 -10.07 -34.85
CA ASP A 414 -11.08 -9.95 -33.62
C ASP A 414 -9.89 -9.00 -33.83
N VAL A 415 -9.60 -8.18 -32.81
CA VAL A 415 -8.40 -7.35 -32.75
C VAL A 415 -7.51 -7.99 -31.68
N PRO A 416 -6.51 -8.80 -32.09
CA PRO A 416 -5.60 -9.46 -31.16
C PRO A 416 -4.86 -8.43 -30.33
N CYS A 417 -4.73 -8.66 -29.03
CA CYS A 417 -4.06 -7.74 -28.12
C CYS A 417 -3.16 -8.50 -27.16
N VAL A 418 -2.01 -7.92 -26.85
CA VAL A 418 -1.14 -8.38 -25.77
C VAL A 418 -0.58 -7.17 -25.04
N GLY A 419 -0.40 -7.30 -23.73
CA GLY A 419 0.22 -6.22 -22.97
C GLY A 419 0.54 -6.57 -21.54
N VAL A 420 1.08 -5.59 -20.84
CA VAL A 420 1.61 -5.73 -19.48
C VAL A 420 1.25 -4.51 -18.64
N SER A 421 0.88 -4.77 -17.38
CA SER A 421 0.68 -3.76 -16.35
C SER A 421 1.83 -3.85 -15.35
N ILE A 422 2.55 -2.76 -15.14
CA ILE A 422 3.52 -2.64 -14.04
C ILE A 422 2.76 -2.29 -12.76
N GLY A 423 2.94 -3.10 -11.72
CA GLY A 423 2.46 -2.87 -10.35
C GLY A 423 3.27 -1.77 -9.65
N ILE A 424 3.25 -0.57 -10.22
CA ILE A 424 4.15 0.53 -9.85
C ILE A 424 4.03 0.96 -8.39
N GLU A 425 2.88 0.72 -7.75
CA GLU A 425 2.67 1.04 -6.33
C GLU A 425 3.59 0.24 -5.40
N ARG A 426 3.91 -1.01 -5.75
CA ARG A 426 4.89 -1.83 -5.01
C ARG A 426 6.31 -1.31 -5.23
N ILE A 427 6.61 -0.91 -6.46
CA ILE A 427 7.90 -0.30 -6.81
C ILE A 427 8.11 0.98 -6.00
N PHE A 428 7.11 1.86 -5.90
CA PHE A 428 7.20 3.06 -5.06
C PHE A 428 7.48 2.73 -3.60
N ALA A 429 6.80 1.72 -3.03
CA ALA A 429 7.03 1.33 -1.64
C ALA A 429 8.48 0.84 -1.40
N ILE A 430 9.03 0.07 -2.34
CA ILE A 430 10.42 -0.41 -2.29
C ILE A 430 11.40 0.76 -2.39
N MET A 431 11.17 1.67 -3.33
CA MET A 431 12.03 2.86 -3.53
C MET A 431 11.98 3.80 -2.33
N GLU A 432 10.79 4.05 -1.76
CA GLU A 432 10.64 4.81 -0.52
C GLU A 432 11.37 4.15 0.65
N HIS A 433 11.38 2.81 0.74
CA HIS A 433 12.09 2.08 1.77
C HIS A 433 13.62 2.15 1.58
N LYS A 434 14.12 1.90 0.35
CA LYS A 434 15.55 2.05 0.01
C LYS A 434 16.03 3.47 0.32
N GLN A 435 15.24 4.48 -0.02
CA GLN A 435 15.56 5.87 0.27
C GLN A 435 15.67 6.13 1.77
N LYS A 436 14.71 5.63 2.58
CA LYS A 436 14.76 5.76 4.05
C LYS A 436 16.01 5.10 4.65
N LEU A 437 16.43 3.96 4.11
CA LEU A 437 17.64 3.26 4.56
C LEU A 437 18.93 3.99 4.18
N SER A 438 18.98 4.61 2.99
CA SER A 438 20.15 5.38 2.54
C SER A 438 20.45 6.59 3.44
N GLY A 439 19.41 7.17 4.06
CA GLY A 439 19.50 8.42 4.82
C GLY A 439 19.74 9.65 3.94
N GLU A 440 19.81 9.49 2.61
CA GLU A 440 19.97 10.60 1.69
C GLU A 440 18.71 11.46 1.63
N LYS A 441 18.92 12.77 1.54
CA LYS A 441 17.83 13.74 1.52
C LYS A 441 17.28 13.85 0.11
N VAL A 442 16.04 13.41 -0.08
CA VAL A 442 15.32 13.60 -1.35
C VAL A 442 14.99 15.08 -1.51
N LYS A 443 15.40 15.66 -2.64
CA LYS A 443 15.02 17.01 -3.02
C LYS A 443 13.56 17.00 -3.49
N SER A 444 12.65 17.57 -2.70
CA SER A 444 11.22 17.66 -3.06
C SER A 444 10.85 18.91 -3.86
N ILE A 445 11.81 19.80 -4.08
CA ILE A 445 11.66 20.97 -4.94
C ILE A 445 12.73 20.94 -6.03
N GLU A 446 12.43 21.50 -7.20
CA GLU A 446 13.39 21.52 -8.31
C GLU A 446 14.17 22.83 -8.39
N THR A 447 14.08 23.69 -7.37
CA THR A 447 14.69 25.03 -7.40
C THR A 447 16.20 24.98 -7.50
N ASP A 448 16.72 25.65 -8.51
CA ASP A 448 18.14 25.74 -8.84
C ASP A 448 18.79 26.92 -8.12
N VAL A 449 18.06 28.04 -8.00
CA VAL A 449 18.61 29.31 -7.51
C VAL A 449 17.67 29.99 -6.53
N PHE A 450 18.20 30.42 -5.39
CA PHE A 450 17.46 31.26 -4.45
C PHE A 450 17.95 32.72 -4.48
N VAL A 451 17.06 33.68 -4.71
CA VAL A 451 17.40 35.11 -4.73
C VAL A 451 17.26 35.69 -3.33
N ALA A 452 18.39 36.08 -2.74
CA ALA A 452 18.50 36.54 -1.36
C ALA A 452 18.98 37.99 -1.26
N SER A 453 18.56 38.68 -0.20
CA SER A 453 19.08 40.00 0.15
C SER A 453 19.24 40.13 1.65
N ALA A 454 20.29 40.83 2.11
CA ALA A 454 20.50 41.10 3.54
C ALA A 454 19.89 42.43 4.01
N GLN A 455 19.89 43.43 3.11
CA GLN A 455 19.42 44.78 3.40
C GLN A 455 17.90 44.92 3.20
N LYS A 456 17.37 46.03 3.72
CA LYS A 456 15.93 46.35 3.66
C LYS A 456 15.55 46.97 2.32
N ASN A 457 14.27 46.98 1.99
CA ASN A 457 13.68 47.64 0.81
C ASN A 457 14.12 47.08 -0.56
N LEU A 458 14.75 45.90 -0.60
CA LEU A 458 15.23 45.27 -1.84
C LEU A 458 14.24 44.29 -2.49
N ILE A 459 12.99 44.21 -2.01
CA ILE A 459 11.99 43.25 -2.53
C ILE A 459 11.74 43.42 -4.03
N LYS A 460 11.58 44.66 -4.52
CA LYS A 460 11.36 44.93 -5.95
C LYS A 460 12.52 44.43 -6.81
N TYR A 461 13.75 44.58 -6.31
CA TYR A 461 14.93 44.11 -7.01
C TYR A 461 15.04 42.59 -7.01
N ARG A 462 14.76 41.92 -5.87
CA ARG A 462 14.66 40.44 -5.83
C ARG A 462 13.63 39.91 -6.82
N MET A 463 12.45 40.54 -6.88
CA MET A 463 11.40 40.20 -7.85
C MET A 463 11.88 40.37 -9.29
N SER A 464 12.61 41.46 -9.59
CA SER A 464 13.18 41.69 -10.92
C SER A 464 14.16 40.59 -11.32
N ILE A 465 15.06 40.19 -10.41
CA ILE A 465 16.04 39.12 -10.66
C ILE A 465 15.34 37.77 -10.83
N CYS A 466 14.40 37.41 -9.95
CA CYS A 466 13.60 36.18 -10.13
C CYS A 466 12.89 36.17 -11.48
N SER A 467 12.28 37.29 -11.88
CA SER A 467 11.60 37.41 -13.17
C SER A 467 12.55 37.24 -14.35
N GLU A 468 13.78 37.74 -14.27
CA GLU A 468 14.82 37.56 -15.28
C GLU A 468 15.29 36.10 -15.39
N LEU A 469 15.47 35.43 -14.25
CA LEU A 469 15.81 34.00 -14.19
C LEU A 469 14.70 33.12 -14.77
N TRP A 470 13.43 33.40 -14.43
CA TRP A 470 12.28 32.68 -14.99
C TRP A 470 12.14 32.87 -16.50
N ARG A 471 12.36 34.07 -17.04
CA ARG A 471 12.39 34.30 -18.50
C ARG A 471 13.47 33.49 -19.21
N SER A 472 14.50 33.08 -18.48
CA SER A 472 15.62 32.27 -18.96
C SER A 472 15.46 30.78 -18.64
N SER A 473 14.26 30.35 -18.24
CA SER A 473 13.93 28.98 -17.84
C SER A 473 14.77 28.41 -16.69
N ILE A 474 15.28 29.29 -15.81
CA ILE A 474 15.98 28.89 -14.58
C ILE A 474 14.96 28.81 -13.45
N LYS A 475 14.96 27.69 -12.72
CA LYS A 475 14.04 27.44 -11.60
C LYS A 475 14.51 28.25 -10.39
N ALA A 476 13.92 29.42 -10.18
CA ALA A 476 14.33 30.36 -9.14
C ALA A 476 13.22 30.66 -8.13
N GLU A 477 13.60 30.94 -6.89
CA GLU A 477 12.67 31.37 -5.83
C GLU A 477 13.24 32.51 -4.97
N MET A 478 12.38 33.15 -4.17
CA MET A 478 12.78 34.16 -3.18
C MET A 478 11.86 34.12 -1.95
N SER A 479 12.32 34.69 -0.83
CA SER A 479 11.48 34.85 0.35
C SER A 479 10.34 35.86 0.12
N TYR A 480 9.11 35.49 0.48
CA TYR A 480 7.94 36.39 0.47
C TYR A 480 7.92 37.45 1.58
N LYS A 481 8.96 37.52 2.42
CA LYS A 481 9.11 38.62 3.37
C LYS A 481 9.72 39.83 2.66
N ALA A 482 9.27 41.04 2.98
CA ALA A 482 9.87 42.27 2.43
C ALA A 482 11.36 42.41 2.82
N ASN A 483 11.68 42.12 4.08
CA ASN A 483 13.01 42.28 4.67
C ASN A 483 13.46 40.98 5.40
N PRO A 484 13.78 39.91 4.65
CA PRO A 484 14.22 38.65 5.23
C PRO A 484 15.65 38.76 5.78
N LYS A 485 15.98 38.00 6.83
CA LYS A 485 17.37 37.87 7.29
C LYS A 485 18.14 36.97 6.33
N LEU A 486 19.38 37.33 5.97
CA LEU A 486 20.20 36.52 5.06
C LEU A 486 20.43 35.10 5.57
N LEU A 487 20.72 34.94 6.86
CA LEU A 487 20.93 33.63 7.47
C LEU A 487 19.73 32.69 7.28
N GLN A 488 18.50 33.19 7.45
CA GLN A 488 17.28 32.40 7.27
C GLN A 488 17.07 31.97 5.81
N GLN A 489 17.50 32.81 4.86
CA GLN A 489 17.43 32.50 3.44
C GLN A 489 18.44 31.41 3.05
N LEU A 490 19.67 31.48 3.56
CA LEU A 490 20.69 30.45 3.33
C LEU A 490 20.33 29.12 4.01
N GLN A 491 19.80 29.17 5.24
CA GLN A 491 19.27 27.98 5.92
C GLN A 491 18.15 27.33 5.12
N TYR A 492 17.24 28.12 4.55
CA TYR A 492 16.21 27.59 3.66
C TYR A 492 16.81 26.89 2.42
N CYS A 493 17.91 27.40 1.86
CA CYS A 493 18.61 26.74 0.76
C CYS A 493 19.22 25.41 1.18
N GLU A 494 19.91 25.35 2.33
CA GLU A 494 20.47 24.12 2.90
C GLU A 494 19.37 23.08 3.23
N GLU A 495 18.25 23.55 3.79
CA GLU A 495 17.11 22.72 4.15
C GLU A 495 16.36 22.15 2.94
N ASN A 496 16.38 22.83 1.79
CA ASN A 496 15.70 22.36 0.59
C ASN A 496 16.66 21.87 -0.52
N GLY A 497 17.96 21.81 -0.24
CA GLY A 497 18.96 21.37 -1.21
C GLY A 497 19.07 22.27 -2.45
N ILE A 498 18.84 23.59 -2.30
CA ILE A 498 19.01 24.55 -3.39
C ILE A 498 20.52 24.81 -3.57
N PRO A 499 21.09 24.55 -4.76
CA PRO A 499 22.55 24.58 -4.93
C PRO A 499 23.13 25.99 -4.97
N LEU A 500 22.40 26.96 -5.52
CA LEU A 500 22.90 28.33 -5.73
C LEU A 500 22.03 29.37 -5.02
N ALA A 501 22.66 30.43 -4.53
CA ALA A 501 21.99 31.62 -4.04
C ALA A 501 22.54 32.89 -4.73
N VAL A 502 21.65 33.71 -5.29
CA VAL A 502 22.00 35.03 -5.83
C VAL A 502 21.76 36.07 -4.75
N ILE A 503 22.82 36.63 -4.21
CA ILE A 503 22.81 37.61 -3.14
C ILE A 503 22.91 39.01 -3.73
N ILE A 504 21.98 39.87 -3.34
CA ILE A 504 21.94 41.29 -3.73
C ILE A 504 22.05 42.21 -2.51
N GLY A 505 22.72 43.34 -2.72
CA GLY A 505 22.81 44.47 -1.81
C GLY A 505 22.86 45.78 -2.60
N GLU A 506 22.75 46.91 -1.89
CA GLU A 506 22.77 48.27 -2.45
C GLU A 506 24.07 48.52 -3.22
N ARG A 507 25.21 48.08 -2.68
CA ARG A 507 26.52 48.21 -3.35
C ARG A 507 26.57 47.40 -4.65
N GLU A 508 26.03 46.19 -4.64
CA GLU A 508 25.96 45.33 -5.82
C GLU A 508 25.04 45.94 -6.90
N ILE A 509 23.92 46.56 -6.48
CA ILE A 509 22.99 47.27 -7.37
C ILE A 509 23.68 48.50 -7.99
N GLU A 510 24.35 49.33 -7.19
CA GLU A 510 25.09 50.50 -7.67
C GLU A 510 26.17 50.14 -8.69
N LYS A 511 26.84 49.00 -8.48
CA LYS A 511 27.88 48.49 -9.38
C LYS A 511 27.36 47.65 -10.55
N ASN A 512 26.06 47.42 -10.66
CA ASN A 512 25.45 46.51 -11.64
C ASN A 512 26.05 45.08 -11.62
N ILE A 513 26.35 44.57 -10.42
CA ILE A 513 26.83 43.20 -10.19
C ILE A 513 25.85 42.42 -9.32
N VAL A 514 26.02 41.11 -9.26
CA VAL A 514 25.36 40.21 -8.31
C VAL A 514 26.39 39.28 -7.68
N LYS A 515 26.13 38.79 -6.47
CA LYS A 515 26.96 37.75 -5.85
C LYS A 515 26.31 36.40 -6.02
N ILE A 516 26.98 35.47 -6.67
CA ILE A 516 26.52 34.09 -6.81
C ILE A 516 27.26 33.25 -5.78
N ARG A 517 26.51 32.67 -4.85
CA ARG A 517 26.99 31.78 -3.81
C ARG A 517 26.64 30.34 -4.12
N ASP A 518 27.63 29.46 -4.04
CA ASP A 518 27.40 28.02 -3.89
C ASP A 518 27.04 27.74 -2.43
N VAL A 519 25.87 27.15 -2.22
CA VAL A 519 25.32 26.92 -0.88
C VAL A 519 26.12 25.86 -0.13
N ALA A 520 26.58 24.81 -0.82
CA ALA A 520 27.31 23.71 -0.22
C ALA A 520 28.77 24.09 0.07
N SER A 521 29.49 24.64 -0.92
CA SER A 521 30.89 25.03 -0.76
C SER A 521 31.08 26.37 -0.05
N ARG A 522 30.01 27.17 0.05
CA ARG A 522 29.98 28.52 0.62
C ARG A 522 30.86 29.54 -0.13
N GLN A 523 31.36 29.18 -1.31
CA GLN A 523 32.12 30.08 -2.16
C GLN A 523 31.20 31.12 -2.82
N GLU A 524 31.66 32.37 -2.86
CA GLU A 524 30.94 33.50 -3.44
C GLU A 524 31.78 34.12 -4.55
N GLU A 525 31.12 34.49 -5.65
CA GLU A 525 31.75 35.18 -6.77
C GLU A 525 30.90 36.38 -7.20
N GLU A 526 31.56 37.51 -7.44
CA GLU A 526 30.92 38.70 -8.00
C GLU A 526 30.85 38.56 -9.52
N VAL A 527 29.63 38.61 -10.06
CA VAL A 527 29.36 38.46 -11.49
C VAL A 527 28.63 39.70 -12.00
N PRO A 528 29.02 40.28 -13.15
CA PRO A 528 28.24 41.32 -13.80
C PRO A 528 26.79 40.88 -13.98
N LYS A 529 25.82 41.75 -13.69
CA LYS A 529 24.39 41.38 -13.78
C LYS A 529 24.01 40.84 -15.17
N ILE A 530 24.60 41.41 -16.22
CA ILE A 530 24.37 40.99 -17.61
C ILE A 530 24.81 39.54 -17.89
N ASP A 531 25.81 39.04 -17.16
CA ASP A 531 26.36 37.70 -17.30
C ASP A 531 25.76 36.70 -16.28
N MET A 532 24.89 37.16 -15.38
CA MET A 532 24.30 36.35 -14.31
C MET A 532 23.67 35.06 -14.83
N VAL A 533 22.78 35.18 -15.83
CA VAL A 533 22.06 34.04 -16.41
C VAL A 533 23.03 33.00 -16.98
N LYS A 534 24.01 33.46 -17.75
CA LYS A 534 25.02 32.59 -18.37
C LYS A 534 25.87 31.88 -17.32
N SER A 535 26.35 32.61 -16.31
CA SER A 535 27.15 32.04 -15.21
C SER A 535 26.38 30.97 -14.43
N ILE A 536 25.11 31.23 -14.13
CA ILE A 536 24.24 30.25 -13.44
C ILE A 536 24.09 28.98 -14.29
N GLN A 537 23.80 29.12 -15.59
CA GLN A 537 23.63 27.96 -16.48
C GLN A 537 24.91 27.13 -16.59
N GLU A 538 26.09 27.75 -16.65
CA GLU A 538 27.37 27.05 -16.67
C GLU A 538 27.62 26.28 -15.37
N ARG A 539 27.34 26.89 -14.21
CA ARG A 539 27.45 26.23 -12.90
C ARG A 539 26.50 25.03 -12.79
N LEU A 540 25.23 25.19 -13.18
CA LEU A 540 24.24 24.11 -13.15
C LEU A 540 24.64 22.94 -14.05
N LYS A 541 25.20 23.21 -15.25
CA LYS A 541 25.75 22.15 -16.13
C LYS A 541 26.91 21.40 -15.48
N ASN A 542 27.79 22.10 -14.76
CA ASN A 542 28.91 21.46 -14.07
C ASN A 542 28.43 20.57 -12.91
N PHE A 543 27.41 21.00 -12.16
CA PHE A 543 26.78 20.15 -11.15
C PHE A 543 26.20 18.87 -11.76
N ALA A 544 25.47 18.97 -12.88
CA ALA A 544 24.89 17.82 -13.57
C ALA A 544 25.95 16.78 -14.02
N ARG A 545 27.07 17.24 -14.62
CA ARG A 545 28.16 16.34 -15.05
C ARG A 545 28.85 15.64 -13.89
N CYS A 546 29.04 16.34 -12.77
CA CYS A 546 29.67 15.77 -11.58
C CYS A 546 28.81 14.63 -11.00
N CYS A 547 27.49 14.82 -10.94
CA CYS A 547 26.55 13.77 -10.53
C CYS A 547 26.57 12.56 -11.47
N GLU A 548 26.59 12.77 -12.79
CA GLU A 548 26.67 11.65 -13.77
C GLU A 548 27.98 10.85 -13.65
N SER A 549 29.10 11.50 -13.35
CA SER A 549 30.39 10.81 -13.18
C SER A 549 30.41 9.95 -11.92
N ILE A 550 29.81 10.43 -10.82
CA ILE A 550 29.74 9.68 -9.55
C ILE A 550 28.84 8.44 -9.71
N MET A 551 27.70 8.57 -10.41
CA MET A 551 26.80 7.45 -10.69
C MET A 551 27.42 6.36 -11.57
N LYS A 552 28.32 6.72 -12.51
CA LYS A 552 29.05 5.74 -13.33
C LYS A 552 30.16 4.99 -12.58
N THR A 553 30.60 5.49 -11.43
CA THR A 553 31.69 4.90 -10.62
C THR A 553 31.22 4.11 -9.40
N ALA A 554 29.90 3.95 -9.19
CA ALA A 554 29.40 3.06 -8.15
C ALA A 554 29.84 1.62 -8.44
N PRO A 555 30.51 0.91 -7.50
CA PRO A 555 31.04 -0.41 -7.78
C PRO A 555 29.90 -1.39 -8.07
N ARG A 556 29.95 -2.04 -9.23
CA ARG A 556 29.13 -3.21 -9.56
C ARG A 556 29.48 -4.29 -8.54
N GLY A 557 28.51 -4.66 -7.72
CA GLY A 557 28.71 -5.61 -6.63
C GLY A 557 29.09 -6.99 -7.14
N SER A 558 30.36 -7.36 -6.97
CA SER A 558 30.79 -8.73 -6.72
C SER A 558 32.26 -8.73 -6.27
N GLU A 559 32.54 -8.41 -5.00
CA GLU A 559 33.83 -8.78 -4.42
C GLU A 559 33.69 -9.05 -2.92
N LYS A 560 34.04 -10.29 -2.55
CA LYS A 560 34.02 -10.83 -1.19
C LYS A 560 34.97 -10.02 -0.30
N PHE A 561 34.44 -9.37 0.73
CA PHE A 561 35.25 -8.71 1.75
C PHE A 561 35.82 -9.74 2.72
N THR A 562 37.07 -10.16 2.50
CA THR A 562 37.90 -10.80 3.53
C THR A 562 38.59 -9.73 4.38
N SER A 563 38.51 -9.88 5.70
CA SER A 563 39.06 -8.92 6.66
C SER A 563 40.59 -8.87 6.64
N THR A 564 41.16 -7.66 6.63
CA THR A 564 42.51 -7.43 7.18
C THR A 564 42.57 -6.13 7.97
N LYS A 565 43.22 -6.24 9.13
CA LYS A 565 43.46 -5.20 10.14
C LYS A 565 44.45 -4.12 9.68
N SER A 566 44.34 -2.97 10.37
CA SER A 566 45.40 -2.01 10.72
C SER A 566 45.58 -0.78 9.81
N ALA A 567 45.18 0.39 10.33
CA ALA A 567 46.13 1.44 10.73
C ALA A 567 45.41 2.57 11.50
N ARG A 568 45.95 2.90 12.68
CA ARG A 568 45.60 4.08 13.48
C ARG A 568 46.04 5.36 12.77
N ASN A 569 45.23 6.42 12.81
CA ASN A 569 45.74 7.69 13.34
C ASN A 569 44.67 8.65 13.89
N LYS A 570 45.10 9.43 14.88
CA LYS A 570 44.34 10.21 15.86
C LYS A 570 43.97 11.61 15.38
N SER A 571 42.77 12.06 15.77
CA SER A 571 42.34 13.41 16.24
C SER A 571 40.86 13.55 15.85
N ASN A 572 39.91 14.02 16.65
CA ASN A 572 39.95 15.11 17.61
C ASN A 572 38.84 14.86 18.68
N ARG A 573 39.18 15.01 19.96
CA ARG A 573 38.25 14.90 21.09
C ARG A 573 37.57 16.26 21.31
N GLY A 574 36.25 16.28 21.43
CA GLY A 574 35.56 17.39 22.10
C GLY A 574 34.09 17.56 21.74
N SER A 575 33.19 16.74 22.31
CA SER A 575 31.78 17.10 22.61
C SER A 575 30.92 15.86 22.99
N SER A 576 31.32 15.06 23.97
CA SER A 576 30.44 13.99 24.48
C SER A 576 30.66 13.73 25.97
N ARG A 577 30.39 14.73 26.81
CA ARG A 577 30.40 14.56 28.28
C ARG A 577 29.05 14.82 28.95
N LYS A 578 28.03 15.29 28.23
CA LYS A 578 26.70 15.55 28.81
C LYS A 578 25.64 14.45 28.57
N SER A 579 25.81 13.58 27.57
CA SER A 579 24.85 12.50 27.27
C SER A 579 25.01 11.26 28.17
N SER A 580 26.22 10.97 28.66
CA SER A 580 26.51 9.76 29.45
C SER A 580 25.86 9.70 30.83
N SER A 581 25.50 10.84 31.45
CA SER A 581 24.92 10.85 32.80
C SER A 581 23.41 10.55 32.80
N TYR A 582 22.71 10.84 31.69
CA TYR A 582 21.27 10.56 31.56
C TYR A 582 20.98 9.08 31.29
N CYS A 583 21.79 8.41 30.47
CA CYS A 583 21.62 6.97 30.20
C CYS A 583 21.85 6.11 31.46
N VAL A 584 22.83 6.45 32.30
CA VAL A 584 23.10 5.70 33.55
C VAL A 584 21.97 5.88 34.56
N LYS A 585 21.40 7.08 34.67
CA LYS A 585 20.22 7.31 35.54
C LYS A 585 18.99 6.57 35.04
N LEU A 586 18.71 6.62 33.72
CA LEU A 586 17.57 5.92 33.13
C LEU A 586 17.68 4.39 33.32
N PHE A 587 18.90 3.85 33.21
CA PHE A 587 19.19 2.44 33.47
C PHE A 587 18.93 2.05 34.93
N LEU A 588 19.36 2.86 35.90
CA LEU A 588 19.10 2.61 37.33
C LEU A 588 17.60 2.69 37.68
N TYR A 589 16.86 3.63 37.07
CA TYR A 589 15.40 3.69 37.23
C TYR A 589 14.70 2.46 36.65
N PHE A 590 15.18 1.95 35.51
CA PHE A 590 14.62 0.75 34.88
C PHE A 590 14.86 -0.48 35.77
N VAL A 591 16.07 -0.68 36.28
CA VAL A 591 16.40 -1.79 37.20
C VAL A 591 15.56 -1.71 38.49
N ALA A 592 15.39 -0.53 39.07
CA ALA A 592 14.54 -0.35 40.25
C ALA A 592 13.06 -0.70 39.97
N PHE A 593 12.54 -0.33 38.80
CA PHE A 593 11.18 -0.66 38.39
C PHE A 593 10.98 -2.17 38.22
N THR A 594 11.94 -2.87 37.59
CA THR A 594 11.85 -4.33 37.40
C THR A 594 11.87 -5.09 38.73
N VAL A 595 12.70 -4.65 39.69
CA VAL A 595 12.73 -5.23 41.04
C VAL A 595 11.40 -4.99 41.75
N LEU A 596 10.82 -3.80 41.63
CA LEU A 596 9.53 -3.47 42.23
C LEU A 596 8.40 -4.36 41.67
N CYS A 597 8.37 -4.56 40.35
CA CYS A 597 7.41 -5.46 39.70
C CYS A 597 7.60 -6.92 40.14
N ALA A 598 8.83 -7.41 40.24
CA ALA A 598 9.12 -8.77 40.71
C ALA A 598 8.69 -8.99 42.17
N VAL A 599 8.90 -8.00 43.05
CA VAL A 599 8.43 -8.03 44.44
C VAL A 599 6.90 -8.03 44.51
N PHE A 600 6.22 -7.25 43.66
CA PHE A 600 4.77 -7.18 43.63
C PHE A 600 4.13 -8.51 43.18
N VAL A 601 4.73 -9.16 42.17
CA VAL A 601 4.32 -10.49 41.69
C VAL A 601 4.59 -11.57 42.75
N PHE A 602 5.74 -11.50 43.43
CA PHE A 602 6.07 -12.45 44.50
C PHE A 602 5.13 -12.30 45.71
N ALA A 603 4.78 -11.07 46.09
CA ALA A 603 3.80 -10.78 47.14
C ALA A 603 2.39 -11.30 46.77
N SER A 604 2.00 -11.16 45.50
CA SER A 604 0.72 -11.66 45.00
C SER A 604 0.65 -13.20 45.00
N LEU A 605 1.79 -13.88 44.79
CA LEU A 605 1.89 -15.35 44.81
C LEU A 605 1.90 -15.95 46.22
N LEU A 606 2.14 -15.15 47.27
CA LEU A 606 2.04 -15.60 48.67
C LEU A 606 0.60 -15.80 49.14
N ILE A 607 -0.38 -15.24 48.41
CA ILE A 607 -1.81 -15.30 48.73
C ILE A 607 -2.45 -16.60 48.19
N LEU A 608 -1.76 -17.34 47.31
CA LEU A 608 -2.28 -18.53 46.64
C LEU A 608 -1.77 -19.85 47.27
N PRO A 609 -2.59 -20.92 47.30
CA PRO A 609 -2.25 -22.21 47.93
C PRO A 609 -0.94 -22.81 47.38
N SER A 610 -0.12 -23.40 48.28
CA SER A 610 1.30 -23.68 48.02
C SER A 610 1.56 -24.81 47.02
N GLU A 611 0.72 -25.84 46.95
CA GLU A 611 0.99 -27.04 46.15
C GLU A 611 1.01 -26.78 44.63
N LYS A 612 0.34 -25.74 44.14
CA LYS A 612 0.31 -25.39 42.70
C LYS A 612 1.19 -24.21 42.30
N THR A 613 1.81 -23.51 43.27
CA THR A 613 2.59 -22.28 43.01
C THR A 613 4.08 -22.42 43.33
N GLN A 614 4.51 -23.57 43.86
CA GLN A 614 5.88 -23.78 44.32
C GLN A 614 6.93 -23.65 43.20
N GLY A 615 6.69 -24.27 42.03
CA GLY A 615 7.62 -24.18 40.89
C GLY A 615 7.82 -22.76 40.36
N VAL A 616 6.77 -21.92 40.42
CA VAL A 616 6.84 -20.50 40.02
C VAL A 616 7.60 -19.68 41.06
N LYS A 617 7.41 -19.97 42.36
CA LYS A 617 8.15 -19.33 43.45
C LYS A 617 9.65 -19.63 43.39
N ASP A 618 10.03 -20.85 43.00
CA ASP A 618 11.43 -21.25 42.87
C ASP A 618 12.11 -20.55 41.67
N GLN A 619 11.43 -20.44 40.52
CA GLN A 619 11.94 -19.70 39.36
C GLN A 619 12.10 -18.19 39.66
N LEU A 620 11.13 -17.57 40.33
CA LEU A 620 11.23 -16.17 40.76
C LEU A 620 12.39 -15.95 41.73
N ARG A 621 12.65 -16.88 42.64
CA ARG A 621 13.78 -16.80 43.58
C ARG A 621 15.13 -16.84 42.84
N VAL A 622 15.26 -17.67 41.80
CA VAL A 622 16.46 -17.72 40.95
C VAL A 622 16.64 -16.40 40.20
N ILE A 623 15.58 -15.82 39.64
CA ILE A 623 15.63 -14.54 38.92
C ILE A 623 16.04 -13.40 39.85
N ILE A 624 15.45 -13.32 41.05
CA ILE A 624 15.79 -12.29 42.04
C ILE A 624 17.26 -12.41 42.46
N ASN A 625 17.72 -13.63 42.74
CA ASN A 625 19.11 -13.87 43.15
C ASN A 625 20.12 -13.56 42.03
N SER A 626 19.84 -13.94 40.78
CA SER A 626 20.69 -13.60 39.62
C SER A 626 20.74 -12.11 39.35
N THR A 627 19.60 -11.42 39.49
CA THR A 627 19.52 -9.97 39.31
C THR A 627 20.30 -9.24 40.40
N MET A 628 20.14 -9.66 41.66
CA MET A 628 20.89 -9.10 42.79
C MET A 628 22.40 -9.35 42.66
N LYS A 629 22.82 -10.51 42.17
CA LYS A 629 24.24 -10.82 41.90
C LYS A 629 24.82 -9.90 40.82
N PHE A 630 24.08 -9.68 39.73
CA PHE A 630 24.48 -8.78 38.64
C PHE A 630 24.57 -7.31 39.11
N VAL A 631 23.62 -6.85 39.92
CA VAL A 631 23.67 -5.50 40.53
C VAL A 631 24.89 -5.36 41.45
N ASN A 632 25.23 -6.40 42.21
CA ASN A 632 26.41 -6.40 43.08
C ASN A 632 27.73 -6.42 42.29
N GLU A 633 27.80 -7.15 41.18
CA GLU A 633 28.95 -7.15 40.27
C GLU A 633 29.17 -5.76 39.63
N ILE A 634 28.10 -5.07 39.26
CA ILE A 634 28.17 -3.67 38.76
C ILE A 634 28.62 -2.72 39.88
N ALA A 635 28.12 -2.89 41.10
CA ALA A 635 28.46 -2.05 42.24
C ALA A 635 29.91 -2.24 42.71
N THR A 636 30.49 -3.42 42.51
CA THR A 636 31.87 -3.75 42.92
C THR A 636 32.91 -3.50 41.82
N SER A 637 32.51 -3.41 40.54
CA SER A 637 33.40 -3.03 39.43
C SER A 637 33.66 -1.52 39.41
N GLY A 638 34.50 -1.02 40.33
CA GLY A 638 34.97 0.37 40.38
C GLY A 638 35.97 0.76 39.27
N ALA A 639 35.79 0.31 38.03
CA ALA A 639 36.73 0.56 36.94
C ALA A 639 36.06 1.24 35.73
N ALA A 640 36.64 2.35 35.30
CA ALA A 640 36.24 3.11 34.12
C ALA A 640 36.17 2.22 32.86
N LEU A 641 34.95 1.92 32.41
CA LEU A 641 34.70 1.05 31.26
C LEU A 641 34.78 1.82 29.92
N HIS A 642 35.67 1.35 29.05
CA HIS A 642 35.77 1.76 27.65
C HIS A 642 34.48 1.41 26.88
N VAL A 643 33.94 2.39 26.15
CA VAL A 643 32.51 2.50 25.81
C VAL A 643 32.02 1.65 24.60
N ASN A 644 32.87 1.02 23.79
CA ASN A 644 32.37 0.45 22.51
C ASN A 644 32.06 -1.06 22.51
N GLU A 645 32.78 -1.89 23.26
CA GLU A 645 32.58 -3.35 23.19
C GLU A 645 31.54 -3.84 24.20
N THR A 646 31.42 -3.17 25.34
CA THR A 646 30.43 -3.45 26.38
C THR A 646 29.03 -3.02 25.95
N PHE A 647 28.90 -1.98 25.10
CA PHE A 647 27.59 -1.50 24.62
C PHE A 647 26.89 -2.51 23.71
N LEU A 648 27.64 -3.23 22.86
CA LEU A 648 27.08 -4.30 22.04
C LEU A 648 26.68 -5.51 22.88
N LYS A 649 27.49 -5.89 23.88
CA LYS A 649 27.19 -7.00 24.78
C LYS A 649 25.99 -6.69 25.68
N ILE A 650 25.89 -5.46 26.20
CA ILE A 650 24.75 -4.97 26.99
C ILE A 650 23.51 -4.84 26.11
N GLY A 651 23.62 -4.35 24.87
CA GLY A 651 22.53 -4.27 23.91
C GLY A 651 21.97 -5.63 23.52
N ALA A 652 22.84 -6.62 23.27
CA ALA A 652 22.43 -7.99 22.99
C ALA A 652 21.79 -8.67 24.22
N ALA A 653 22.32 -8.44 25.42
CA ALA A 653 21.72 -8.93 26.66
C ALA A 653 20.36 -8.28 26.94
N LEU A 654 20.20 -6.98 26.67
CA LEU A 654 18.93 -6.25 26.77
C LEU A 654 17.91 -6.78 25.78
N LEU A 655 18.32 -7.09 24.54
CA LEU A 655 17.40 -7.63 23.53
C LEU A 655 16.92 -9.04 23.90
N MET A 656 17.83 -9.91 24.34
CA MET A 656 17.46 -11.25 24.84
C MET A 656 16.60 -11.19 26.10
N PHE A 657 16.82 -10.22 26.98
CA PHE A 657 16.00 -10.03 28.18
C PHE A 657 14.62 -9.43 27.87
N LEU A 658 14.54 -8.56 26.85
CA LEU A 658 13.27 -7.98 26.38
C LEU A 658 12.40 -9.06 25.72
N THR A 659 12.99 -9.93 24.88
CA THR A 659 12.26 -11.06 24.30
C THR A 659 11.79 -12.03 25.40
N PHE A 660 12.65 -12.33 26.38
CA PHE A 660 12.28 -13.22 27.49
C PHE A 660 11.18 -12.63 28.39
N THR A 661 11.21 -11.33 28.66
CA THR A 661 10.16 -10.66 29.47
C THR A 661 8.82 -10.56 28.75
N VAL A 662 8.84 -10.38 27.42
CA VAL A 662 7.62 -10.44 26.59
C VAL A 662 7.04 -11.85 26.59
N ASP A 663 7.87 -12.89 26.46
CA ASP A 663 7.41 -14.28 26.49
C ASP A 663 6.83 -14.69 27.86
N VAL A 664 7.45 -14.25 28.96
CA VAL A 664 6.94 -14.49 30.31
C VAL A 664 5.65 -13.71 30.56
N ALA A 665 5.55 -12.45 30.12
CA ALA A 665 4.33 -11.67 30.23
C ALA A 665 3.19 -12.29 29.42
N PHE A 666 3.47 -12.77 28.21
CA PHE A 666 2.50 -13.46 27.36
C PHE A 666 2.04 -14.79 27.99
N SER A 667 2.97 -15.55 28.57
CA SER A 667 2.66 -16.79 29.30
C SER A 667 1.81 -16.55 30.55
N LEU A 668 2.06 -15.46 31.28
CA LEU A 668 1.27 -15.05 32.44
C LEU A 668 -0.14 -14.57 32.04
N ILE A 669 -0.27 -13.87 30.90
CA ILE A 669 -1.57 -13.47 30.34
C ILE A 669 -2.36 -14.70 29.92
N LEU A 670 -1.73 -15.68 29.25
CA LEU A 670 -2.38 -16.94 28.88
C LEU A 670 -2.79 -17.75 30.12
N LEU A 671 -1.96 -17.77 31.17
CA LEU A 671 -2.30 -18.43 32.43
C LEU A 671 -3.47 -17.71 33.14
N TYR A 672 -3.48 -16.38 33.13
CA TYR A 672 -4.58 -15.58 33.67
C TYR A 672 -5.88 -15.82 32.90
N ILE A 673 -5.83 -15.86 31.56
CA ILE A 673 -6.96 -16.20 30.69
C ILE A 673 -7.42 -17.64 30.98
N HIS A 674 -6.52 -18.60 31.15
CA HIS A 674 -6.87 -19.98 31.46
C HIS A 674 -7.54 -20.12 32.84
N ILE A 675 -7.05 -19.40 33.85
CA ILE A 675 -7.66 -19.34 35.19
C ILE A 675 -9.01 -18.62 35.13
N PHE A 676 -9.13 -17.53 34.38
CA PHE A 676 -10.39 -16.80 34.20
C PHE A 676 -11.45 -17.68 33.50
N ILE A 677 -11.06 -18.41 32.46
CA ILE A 677 -11.96 -19.33 31.75
C ILE A 677 -12.38 -20.51 32.62
N LYS A 678 -11.47 -21.11 33.41
CA LYS A 678 -11.80 -22.28 34.23
C LYS A 678 -12.47 -21.96 35.55
N CYS A 679 -12.23 -20.79 36.15
CA CYS A 679 -12.71 -20.46 37.49
C CYS A 679 -13.84 -19.42 37.50
N VAL A 680 -13.94 -18.53 36.51
CA VAL A 680 -14.93 -17.43 36.52
C VAL A 680 -16.09 -17.66 35.56
N LEU A 681 -15.84 -18.26 34.39
CA LEU A 681 -16.90 -18.53 33.41
C LEU A 681 -17.95 -19.58 33.84
N PRO A 682 -17.68 -20.64 34.63
CA PRO A 682 -18.70 -21.63 34.97
C PRO A 682 -19.87 -21.02 35.78
N GLU A 683 -19.58 -20.13 36.73
CA GLU A 683 -20.59 -19.47 37.57
C GLU A 683 -21.37 -18.39 36.79
N THR A 684 -20.69 -17.73 35.83
CA THR A 684 -21.31 -16.67 35.02
C THR A 684 -22.22 -17.24 33.93
N VAL A 685 -21.87 -18.40 33.34
CA VAL A 685 -22.71 -19.08 32.33
C VAL A 685 -23.94 -19.72 32.96
N ALA A 686 -23.85 -20.23 34.20
CA ALA A 686 -25.02 -20.72 34.94
C ALA A 686 -26.02 -19.58 35.25
N ALA A 687 -25.53 -18.42 35.70
CA ALA A 687 -26.37 -17.26 35.98
C ALA A 687 -27.02 -16.66 34.72
N ILE A 688 -26.32 -16.68 33.58
CA ILE A 688 -26.86 -16.21 32.29
C ILE A 688 -27.87 -17.22 31.72
N SER A 689 -27.64 -18.53 31.89
CA SER A 689 -28.58 -19.57 31.47
C SER A 689 -29.92 -19.47 32.22
N ASP A 690 -29.90 -19.24 33.53
CA ASP A 690 -31.11 -19.06 34.34
C ASP A 690 -31.84 -17.73 34.02
N ALA A 691 -31.09 -16.67 33.70
CA ALA A 691 -31.67 -15.40 33.24
C ALA A 691 -32.32 -15.53 31.86
N VAL A 692 -31.73 -16.28 30.93
CA VAL A 692 -32.28 -16.49 29.58
C VAL A 692 -33.51 -17.39 29.61
N PHE A 693 -33.54 -18.43 30.46
CA PHE A 693 -34.71 -19.29 30.62
C PHE A 693 -35.90 -18.60 31.31
N SER A 694 -35.67 -17.64 32.20
CA SER A 694 -36.76 -16.90 32.87
C SER A 694 -37.37 -15.78 32.00
N PHE A 695 -36.60 -15.19 31.07
CA PHE A 695 -37.09 -14.09 30.21
C PHE A 695 -37.57 -14.52 28.82
N GLY A 696 -37.27 -15.74 28.37
CA GLY A 696 -37.67 -16.26 27.06
C GLY A 696 -39.17 -16.15 26.72
N PRO A 697 -40.10 -16.49 27.63
CA PRO A 697 -41.55 -16.42 27.34
C PRO A 697 -42.07 -14.99 27.14
N ALA A 698 -41.50 -14.01 27.85
CA ALA A 698 -41.93 -12.60 27.77
C ALA A 698 -41.46 -11.93 26.46
N VAL A 699 -40.27 -12.28 25.98
CA VAL A 699 -39.71 -11.77 24.71
C VAL A 699 -40.46 -12.36 23.50
N PHE A 700 -40.93 -13.60 23.60
CA PHE A 700 -41.68 -14.25 22.52
C PHE A 700 -43.11 -13.67 22.36
N GLU A 701 -43.78 -13.30 23.45
CA GLU A 701 -45.06 -12.58 23.42
C GLU A 701 -44.93 -11.18 22.81
N ILE A 702 -43.85 -10.45 23.14
CA ILE A 702 -43.59 -9.10 22.58
C ILE A 702 -43.34 -9.16 21.07
N LEU A 703 -42.61 -10.18 20.59
CA LEU A 703 -42.35 -10.35 19.15
C LEU A 703 -43.59 -10.79 18.37
N LYS A 704 -44.47 -11.61 18.98
CA LYS A 704 -45.74 -12.03 18.37
C LYS A 704 -46.74 -10.89 18.22
N HIS A 705 -46.62 -9.84 19.04
CA HIS A 705 -47.46 -8.64 18.91
C HIS A 705 -46.94 -7.64 17.86
N TYR A 706 -45.68 -7.81 17.42
CA TYR A 706 -45.01 -6.94 16.44
C TYR A 706 -44.98 -7.50 15.01
N THR A 707 -45.18 -8.81 14.83
CA THR A 707 -45.49 -9.46 13.54
C THR A 707 -46.98 -9.47 13.30
#